data_AF-A0A6A0A2C4-F1
#
_entry.id   AF-A0A6A0A2C4-F1
#
_cell.length_a   1.000
_cell.length_b   1.000
_cell.length_c   1.000
_cell.angle_alpha   90.00
_cell.angle_beta   90.00
_cell.angle_gamma   90.00
#
_symmetry.space_group_name_H-M   'P 1'
#
loop_
_entity.id
_entity.type
_entity.pdbx_description
1 polymer ?
#
loop_
_entity_poly.entity_id
_entity_poly.type
_entity_poly.pdbx_seq_one_letter_code
_entity_poly.pdbx_strand_id
1 'polypeptide(L)'
;MRICLGLLAVALATLTLPCPPVNASLSKFKLFFGNPPGLVPNTTVAYGEELYRGFHQLQANGDWFIVFGSCVGALIFYGVAAWRTTCGWEEVYVCVIELAHVLIAIFHEIESPSTLYLSTGNQVLWLRYAEWLLSCPVILIHLSNLTGMKDDYSKRTMGLLISDIGTIVFGTTAAMSPPNYLKVIFWFCGLSYGVTTFYLAAKVYIEAYHTVPKGICRKIVRFMAWDYFGSWCMFPILFVLGPEGFGHISAYGSVIAHQVLDITSKNIWSMAGHFLRVKVRILWWHSAISTCSAGWPTFMLEMSAVYDSLVKLYLQIHEHIIVHGNITKKTKITLAGEPVEVEEYVDSNEVDPAEMDQVQDKGTQALAHRQSFLVMRNRMQQKGVEVRASLDNSDRDQAENGMGGGAVTMGQWGMGNKAVGDPGAMGLGMVTKAVEEPAEKTGPLEPGRVILCMPDVALVDFWRLQFSSLPAPFEVYPAVGPDMTLQLVQQSLQLGGPSFCDFVLVAPDFLQNPSPSGLVGRLKMMGMRVAAYGWQPAGPMRQLVESSNVDGFLEGPTAPHGVNRSQFSALVFRMQQLKKMASMAALGTPPSMLPPTTSQHSTAVLASSVPTSLQSDSIPAAFPGQGLGTPTTANPLFSVMNSSPPSPLSSRPTVPAPMGAEGEAVLMQQLMAEINQLRAELQQ
;
A
#
# COMPACT_ATOMS: atom_id res chain seq x y z
N MET A 1 -2.20 11.55 -7.88
CA MET A 1 -2.40 12.73 -8.74
C MET A 1 -3.81 13.30 -8.68
N ARG A 2 -4.90 12.56 -9.01
CA ARG A 2 -6.28 13.08 -8.94
C ARG A 2 -6.70 13.56 -7.54
N ILE A 3 -6.32 12.82 -6.50
CA ILE A 3 -6.56 13.21 -5.09
C ILE A 3 -5.78 14.48 -4.72
N CYS A 4 -4.51 14.57 -5.11
CA CYS A 4 -3.67 15.76 -4.87
C CYS A 4 -4.21 17.00 -5.62
N LEU A 5 -4.70 16.83 -6.85
CA LEU A 5 -5.34 17.90 -7.63
C LEU A 5 -6.66 18.34 -6.98
N GLY A 6 -7.42 17.41 -6.39
CA GLY A 6 -8.61 17.71 -5.60
C GLY A 6 -8.28 18.55 -4.36
N LEU A 7 -7.25 18.15 -3.59
CA LEU A 7 -6.80 18.91 -2.41
C LEU A 7 -6.24 20.30 -2.78
N LEU A 8 -5.51 20.40 -3.89
CA LEU A 8 -5.03 21.69 -4.41
C LEU A 8 -6.17 22.61 -4.83
N ALA A 9 -7.23 22.08 -5.45
CA ALA A 9 -8.41 22.86 -5.81
C ALA A 9 -9.18 23.37 -4.58
N VAL A 10 -9.25 22.58 -3.50
CA VAL A 10 -9.84 23.01 -2.21
C VAL A 10 -9.00 24.10 -1.54
N ALA A 11 -7.66 23.96 -1.59
CA ALA A 11 -6.73 24.99 -1.10
C ALA A 11 -6.81 26.30 -1.92
N LEU A 12 -6.96 26.21 -3.23
CA LEU A 12 -7.16 27.39 -4.09
C LEU A 12 -8.53 28.04 -3.90
N ALA A 13 -9.58 27.25 -3.63
CA ALA A 13 -10.91 27.78 -3.34
C ALA A 13 -10.95 28.56 -2.02
N THR A 14 -10.23 28.11 -1.00
CA THR A 14 -10.15 28.81 0.31
C THR A 14 -9.38 30.13 0.23
N LEU A 15 -8.43 30.28 -0.69
CA LEU A 15 -7.73 31.55 -0.97
C LEU A 15 -8.62 32.65 -1.58
N THR A 16 -9.81 32.31 -2.09
CA THR A 16 -10.75 33.29 -2.67
C THR A 16 -11.72 33.90 -1.67
N LEU A 17 -11.68 33.46 -0.41
CA LEU A 17 -12.52 34.03 0.65
C LEU A 17 -12.01 35.42 1.04
N PRO A 18 -12.87 36.45 1.10
CA PRO A 18 -12.46 37.80 1.46
C PRO A 18 -11.94 37.83 2.90
N CYS A 19 -10.74 38.37 3.07
CA CYS A 19 -10.12 38.57 4.37
C CYS A 19 -11.01 39.51 5.22
N PRO A 20 -11.48 39.10 6.42
CA PRO A 20 -12.33 39.94 7.23
C PRO A 20 -11.57 41.22 7.67
N PRO A 21 -12.23 42.39 7.68
CA PRO A 21 -11.58 43.64 8.04
C PRO A 21 -11.12 43.63 9.51
N VAL A 22 -9.81 43.82 9.71
CA VAL A 22 -9.06 43.76 10.99
C VAL A 22 -9.50 44.82 12.04
N ASN A 23 -10.35 45.77 11.66
CA ASN A 23 -10.68 46.94 12.50
C ASN A 23 -11.92 46.81 13.40
N ALA A 24 -12.61 45.65 13.42
CA ALA A 24 -13.89 45.53 14.13
C ALA A 24 -13.79 45.25 15.65
N SER A 25 -12.63 44.87 16.20
CA SER A 25 -12.53 44.39 17.60
C SER A 25 -12.03 45.42 18.63
N LEU A 26 -11.57 46.60 18.20
CA LEU A 26 -10.84 47.54 19.07
C LEU A 26 -11.71 48.54 19.88
N SER A 27 -13.03 48.60 19.69
CA SER A 27 -13.88 49.66 20.28
C SER A 27 -14.60 49.31 21.58
N LYS A 28 -14.39 48.12 22.16
CA LYS A 28 -15.10 47.66 23.37
C LYS A 28 -14.15 47.36 24.55
N PHE A 29 -13.35 48.33 25.00
CA PHE A 29 -12.54 48.13 26.22
C PHE A 29 -12.47 49.40 27.07
N LYS A 30 -13.47 49.57 27.94
CA LYS A 30 -13.42 50.51 29.07
C LYS A 30 -14.40 50.04 30.14
N LEU A 31 -13.96 49.19 31.07
CA LEU A 31 -14.47 48.99 32.43
C LEU A 31 -13.94 47.66 32.96
N PHE A 32 -13.22 47.66 34.08
CA PHE A 32 -13.35 46.74 35.23
C PHE A 32 -12.08 46.76 36.09
N PHE A 33 -12.03 47.70 37.03
CA PHE A 33 -11.32 47.53 38.29
C PHE A 33 -12.38 47.69 39.40
N GLY A 34 -12.75 46.60 40.09
CA GLY A 34 -13.54 46.73 41.32
C GLY A 34 -14.51 45.63 41.77
N ASN A 35 -14.62 44.45 41.14
CA ASN A 35 -15.58 43.43 41.61
C ASN A 35 -14.95 42.26 42.40
N PRO A 36 -15.51 41.86 43.56
CA PRO A 36 -15.11 40.69 44.35
C PRO A 36 -15.46 39.35 43.66
N PRO A 37 -14.95 38.20 44.14
CA PRO A 37 -14.88 36.96 43.36
C PRO A 37 -16.26 36.31 43.21
N GLY A 38 -16.64 35.99 41.96
CA GLY A 38 -17.67 34.97 41.70
C GLY A 38 -18.87 35.37 40.85
N LEU A 39 -19.00 36.62 40.41
CA LEU A 39 -20.05 37.01 39.46
C LEU A 39 -19.45 37.31 38.10
N VAL A 40 -19.04 36.25 37.39
CA VAL A 40 -18.82 36.34 35.95
C VAL A 40 -20.20 36.23 35.29
N PRO A 41 -20.61 37.16 34.41
CA PRO A 41 -21.93 37.08 33.77
C PRO A 41 -22.16 35.70 33.14
N ASN A 42 -23.39 35.19 33.24
CA ASN A 42 -23.85 33.88 32.73
C ASN A 42 -23.74 33.73 31.19
N THR A 43 -23.11 34.69 30.53
CA THR A 43 -22.67 34.70 29.13
C THR A 43 -21.15 34.87 29.14
N THR A 44 -20.45 33.84 29.60
CA THR A 44 -19.04 33.90 30.00
C THR A 44 -18.12 33.59 28.83
N VAL A 45 -17.82 34.60 27.99
CA VAL A 45 -16.64 34.57 27.13
C VAL A 45 -15.47 35.13 27.95
N ALA A 46 -14.39 34.38 28.07
CA ALA A 46 -13.21 34.74 28.86
C ALA A 46 -12.42 35.88 28.19
N TYR A 47 -12.69 37.13 28.58
CA TYR A 47 -12.11 38.35 27.99
C TYR A 47 -10.79 38.82 28.66
N GLY A 48 -9.88 37.90 28.97
CA GLY A 48 -8.68 38.20 29.76
C GLY A 48 -7.36 38.44 28.99
N GLU A 49 -7.24 38.06 27.71
CA GLU A 49 -5.91 37.92 27.06
C GLU A 49 -5.79 38.48 25.63
N GLU A 50 -6.79 39.18 25.09
CA GLU A 50 -6.81 39.50 23.65
C GLU A 50 -5.76 40.55 23.21
N LEU A 51 -5.35 41.49 24.09
CA LEU A 51 -4.46 42.59 23.70
C LEU A 51 -2.98 42.16 23.58
N TYR A 52 -2.53 41.16 24.34
CA TYR A 52 -1.16 40.62 24.26
C TYR A 52 -0.99 39.66 23.07
N ARG A 53 -2.08 39.03 22.60
CA ARG A 53 -2.06 38.15 21.42
C ARG A 53 -1.85 38.91 20.11
N GLY A 54 -2.46 40.10 19.96
CA GLY A 54 -2.43 40.85 18.71
C GLY A 54 -1.04 41.28 18.21
N PHE A 55 -0.11 41.64 19.11
CA PHE A 55 1.23 42.11 18.71
C PHE A 55 2.16 40.95 18.30
N HIS A 56 2.04 39.80 18.97
CA HIS A 56 2.77 38.58 18.60
C HIS A 56 2.18 37.89 17.36
N GLN A 57 0.88 38.03 17.12
CA GLN A 57 0.21 37.48 15.94
C GLN A 57 0.67 38.13 14.63
N LEU A 58 1.00 39.43 14.64
CA LEU A 58 1.59 40.12 13.48
C LEU A 58 2.95 39.55 13.06
N GLN A 59 3.79 39.16 14.02
CA GLN A 59 5.10 38.57 13.73
C GLN A 59 4.96 37.11 13.28
N ALA A 60 4.08 36.34 13.94
CA ALA A 60 3.76 34.97 13.52
C ALA A 60 3.21 34.91 12.09
N ASN A 61 2.38 35.89 11.69
CA ASN A 61 1.86 35.98 10.33
C ASN A 61 2.97 36.10 9.28
N GLY A 62 4.06 36.83 9.58
CA GLY A 62 5.20 36.95 8.67
C GLY A 62 5.91 35.62 8.43
N ASP A 63 6.10 34.82 9.48
CA ASP A 63 6.76 33.51 9.41
C ASP A 63 5.91 32.52 8.61
N TRP A 64 4.58 32.52 8.82
CA TRP A 64 3.66 31.68 8.05
C TRP A 64 3.69 31.94 6.54
N PHE A 65 3.90 33.19 6.10
CA PHE A 65 4.03 33.50 4.67
C PHE A 65 5.31 32.92 4.04
N ILE A 66 6.42 32.86 4.80
CA ILE A 66 7.67 32.26 4.32
C ILE A 66 7.45 30.75 4.13
N VAL A 67 6.84 30.10 5.12
CA VAL A 67 6.53 28.67 5.07
C VAL A 67 5.57 28.37 3.92
N PHE A 68 4.49 29.15 3.81
CA PHE A 68 3.53 29.05 2.73
C PHE A 68 4.22 29.18 1.37
N GLY A 69 5.07 30.19 1.19
CA GLY A 69 5.86 30.38 -0.02
C GLY A 69 6.77 29.20 -0.32
N SER A 70 7.41 28.62 0.71
CA SER A 70 8.26 27.43 0.56
C SER A 70 7.46 26.19 0.14
N CYS A 71 6.27 25.98 0.73
CA CYS A 71 5.36 24.88 0.39
C CYS A 71 4.86 25.01 -1.05
N VAL A 72 4.41 26.20 -1.46
CA VAL A 72 3.95 26.46 -2.84
C VAL A 72 5.10 26.25 -3.83
N GLY A 73 6.30 26.78 -3.53
CA GLY A 73 7.49 26.58 -4.35
C GLY A 73 7.86 25.10 -4.49
N ALA A 74 7.87 24.35 -3.38
CA ALA A 74 8.11 22.92 -3.37
C ALA A 74 7.05 22.14 -4.16
N LEU A 75 5.77 22.50 -4.03
CA LEU A 75 4.68 21.84 -4.74
C LEU A 75 4.73 22.10 -6.24
N ILE A 76 5.07 23.31 -6.68
CA ILE A 76 5.29 23.62 -8.10
C ILE A 76 6.47 22.79 -8.63
N PHE A 77 7.57 22.74 -7.87
CA PHE A 77 8.75 21.94 -8.22
C PHE A 77 8.38 20.45 -8.36
N TYR A 78 7.70 19.87 -7.36
CA TYR A 78 7.27 18.47 -7.39
C TYR A 78 6.19 18.20 -8.44
N GLY A 79 5.31 19.16 -8.73
CA GLY A 79 4.34 19.06 -9.81
C GLY A 79 5.00 18.93 -11.18
N VAL A 80 6.02 19.76 -11.45
CA VAL A 80 6.85 19.64 -12.67
C VAL A 80 7.65 18.34 -12.67
N ALA A 81 8.21 17.94 -11.53
CA ALA A 81 8.96 16.69 -11.42
C ALA A 81 8.07 15.44 -11.58
N ALA A 82 6.84 15.48 -11.09
CA ALA A 82 5.83 14.43 -11.23
C ALA A 82 5.33 14.33 -12.66
N TRP A 83 5.12 15.47 -13.35
CA TRP A 83 4.83 15.49 -14.79
C TRP A 83 5.93 14.78 -15.59
N ARG A 84 7.19 14.98 -15.19
CA ARG A 84 8.37 14.30 -15.78
C ARG A 84 8.55 12.86 -15.28
N THR A 85 7.58 12.32 -14.54
CA THR A 85 7.58 11.00 -13.88
C THR A 85 8.74 10.76 -12.92
N THR A 86 9.54 11.78 -12.59
CA THR A 86 10.75 11.69 -11.74
C THR A 86 10.49 11.76 -10.24
N CYS A 87 9.28 12.17 -9.82
CA CYS A 87 8.93 12.34 -8.42
C CYS A 87 8.20 11.11 -7.87
N GLY A 88 8.46 10.75 -6.61
CA GLY A 88 7.60 9.86 -5.87
C GLY A 88 6.29 10.55 -5.49
N TRP A 89 5.35 9.74 -5.00
CA TRP A 89 4.08 10.27 -4.48
C TRP A 89 4.25 10.77 -3.05
N GLU A 90 5.26 10.29 -2.34
CA GLU A 90 5.52 10.56 -0.94
C GLU A 90 5.84 12.03 -0.72
N GLU A 91 6.75 12.60 -1.52
CA GLU A 91 7.17 14.00 -1.43
C GLU A 91 6.01 14.96 -1.76
N VAL A 92 5.21 14.62 -2.78
CA VAL A 92 4.01 15.38 -3.16
C VAL A 92 2.97 15.34 -2.04
N TYR A 93 2.74 14.17 -1.45
CA TYR A 93 1.76 14.01 -0.38
C TYR A 93 2.14 14.85 0.84
N VAL A 94 3.38 14.72 1.32
CA VAL A 94 3.86 15.49 2.48
C VAL A 94 3.75 16.98 2.24
N CYS A 95 4.16 17.47 1.06
CA CYS A 95 4.07 18.89 0.71
C CYS A 95 2.63 19.40 0.63
N VAL A 96 1.67 18.58 0.18
CA VAL A 96 0.24 18.94 0.18
C VAL A 96 -0.32 19.00 1.59
N ILE A 97 0.05 18.06 2.47
CA ILE A 97 -0.37 18.07 3.87
C ILE A 97 0.21 19.30 4.59
N GLU A 98 1.47 19.64 4.36
CA GLU A 98 2.11 20.81 4.95
C GLU A 98 1.45 22.11 4.46
N LEU A 99 1.14 22.22 3.17
CA LEU A 99 0.40 23.36 2.62
C LEU A 99 -0.98 23.50 3.26
N ALA A 100 -1.71 22.39 3.43
CA ALA A 100 -3.01 22.39 4.07
C ALA A 100 -2.92 22.78 5.56
N HIS A 101 -1.92 22.27 6.27
CA HIS A 101 -1.63 22.64 7.66
C HIS A 101 -1.38 24.14 7.79
N VAL A 102 -0.46 24.70 6.99
CA VAL A 102 -0.11 26.12 7.00
C VAL A 102 -1.31 27.00 6.68
N LEU A 103 -2.14 26.62 5.70
CA LEU A 103 -3.37 27.36 5.38
C LEU A 103 -4.35 27.38 6.56
N ILE A 104 -4.57 26.23 7.21
CA ILE A 104 -5.45 26.17 8.39
C ILE A 104 -4.84 26.94 9.55
N ALA A 105 -3.52 26.88 9.76
CA ALA A 105 -2.86 27.59 10.83
C ALA A 105 -2.96 29.12 10.67
N ILE A 106 -2.76 29.65 9.46
CA ILE A 106 -2.87 31.10 9.19
C ILE A 106 -4.23 31.66 9.62
N PHE A 107 -5.33 30.94 9.36
CA PHE A 107 -6.68 31.45 9.58
C PHE A 107 -7.34 30.96 10.87
N HIS A 108 -7.02 29.74 11.31
CA HIS A 108 -7.78 29.00 12.32
C HIS A 108 -6.89 28.27 13.34
N GLU A 109 -5.63 28.66 13.55
CA GLU A 109 -4.73 28.00 14.52
C GLU A 109 -5.30 27.98 15.95
N ILE A 110 -5.82 29.11 16.42
CA ILE A 110 -6.28 29.31 17.80
C ILE A 110 -7.72 28.81 18.00
N GLU A 111 -8.45 28.55 16.92
CA GLU A 111 -9.84 28.11 16.96
C GLU A 111 -9.93 26.60 17.22
N SER A 112 -11.02 26.18 17.88
CA SER A 112 -11.35 24.76 18.01
C SER A 112 -11.92 24.27 16.66
N PRO A 113 -11.46 23.14 16.09
CA PRO A 113 -10.71 22.06 16.75
C PRO A 113 -9.18 22.10 16.56
N SER A 114 -8.61 23.13 15.92
CA SER A 114 -7.16 23.24 15.69
C SER A 114 -6.36 23.30 16.99
N THR A 115 -6.83 24.13 17.93
CA THR A 115 -6.39 24.15 19.33
C THR A 115 -7.53 23.66 20.21
N LEU A 116 -7.28 22.57 20.95
CA LEU A 116 -8.22 22.01 21.91
C LEU A 116 -8.03 22.65 23.28
N TYR A 117 -9.10 23.25 23.79
CA TYR A 117 -9.19 23.80 25.14
C TYR A 117 -9.89 22.78 26.04
N LEU A 118 -9.10 22.05 26.84
CA LEU A 118 -9.61 20.97 27.67
C LEU A 118 -10.17 21.51 28.99
N SER A 119 -11.12 20.79 29.59
CA SER A 119 -11.71 21.12 30.90
C SER A 119 -10.68 21.12 32.04
N THR A 120 -9.52 20.48 31.83
CA THR A 120 -8.38 20.46 32.75
C THR A 120 -7.59 21.77 32.74
N GLY A 121 -7.92 22.72 31.84
CA GLY A 121 -7.17 23.95 31.62
C GLY A 121 -6.00 23.81 30.63
N ASN A 122 -5.71 22.59 30.15
CA ASN A 122 -4.68 22.37 29.14
C ASN A 122 -5.12 22.89 27.77
N GLN A 123 -4.16 23.46 27.05
CA GLN A 123 -4.29 23.80 25.63
C GLN A 123 -3.44 22.83 24.82
N VAL A 124 -4.03 22.20 23.81
CA VAL A 124 -3.34 21.23 22.95
C VAL A 124 -3.49 21.67 21.50
N LEU A 125 -2.38 21.94 20.83
CA LEU A 125 -2.38 22.24 19.40
C LEU A 125 -2.58 20.95 18.59
N TRP A 126 -3.82 20.48 18.53
CA TRP A 126 -4.20 19.24 17.85
C TRP A 126 -3.85 19.26 16.36
N LEU A 127 -3.95 20.42 15.70
CA LEU A 127 -3.60 20.59 14.29
C LEU A 127 -2.18 20.09 13.97
N ARG A 128 -1.23 20.27 14.89
CA ARG A 128 0.16 19.79 14.77
C ARG A 128 0.24 18.27 14.83
N TYR A 129 -0.41 17.64 15.81
CA TYR A 129 -0.40 16.18 15.96
C TYR A 129 -1.13 15.48 14.80
N ALA A 130 -2.21 16.09 14.30
CA ALA A 130 -2.94 15.58 13.13
C ALA A 130 -2.06 15.64 11.86
N GLU A 131 -1.31 16.73 11.67
CA GLU A 131 -0.34 16.84 10.58
C GLU A 131 0.74 15.74 10.68
N TRP A 132 1.34 15.55 11.85
CA TRP A 132 2.36 14.52 12.05
C TRP A 132 1.85 13.12 11.74
N LEU A 133 0.62 12.80 12.16
CA LEU A 133 0.01 11.50 11.88
C LEU A 133 -0.16 11.24 10.38
N LEU A 134 -0.31 12.30 9.57
CA LEU A 134 -0.43 12.21 8.12
C LEU A 134 0.95 12.21 7.43
N SER A 135 1.90 13.05 7.88
CA SER A 135 3.18 13.22 7.20
C SER A 135 4.27 12.24 7.63
N CYS A 136 4.40 11.97 8.94
CA CYS A 136 5.53 11.20 9.48
C CYS A 136 5.55 9.75 8.98
N PRO A 137 4.42 9.00 8.94
CA PRO A 137 4.41 7.68 8.34
C PRO A 137 4.83 7.69 6.87
N VAL A 138 4.43 8.70 6.10
CA VAL A 138 4.78 8.81 4.66
C VAL A 138 6.27 9.12 4.47
N ILE A 139 6.85 9.97 5.31
CA ILE A 139 8.31 10.19 5.35
C ILE A 139 9.04 8.87 5.63
N LEU A 140 8.54 8.06 6.57
CA LEU A 140 9.14 6.77 6.89
C LEU A 140 8.96 5.72 5.79
N ILE A 141 7.85 5.76 5.03
CA ILE A 141 7.69 4.96 3.81
C ILE A 141 8.77 5.34 2.80
N HIS A 142 8.97 6.64 2.54
CA HIS A 142 10.02 7.13 1.67
C HIS A 142 11.41 6.70 2.17
N LEU A 143 11.68 6.83 3.47
CA LEU A 143 12.93 6.37 4.08
C LEU A 143 13.17 4.86 3.85
N SER A 144 12.12 4.05 3.98
CA SER A 144 12.23 2.60 3.74
C SER A 144 12.53 2.23 2.29
N ASN A 145 12.28 3.15 1.36
CA ASN A 145 12.55 2.99 -0.07
C ASN A 145 13.26 4.23 -0.66
N LEU A 146 14.38 4.63 -0.05
CA LEU A 146 15.17 5.80 -0.50
C LEU A 146 15.61 5.69 -1.97
N THR A 147 15.90 4.49 -2.46
CA THR A 147 16.29 4.27 -3.86
C THR A 147 15.11 4.35 -4.83
N GLY A 148 13.88 4.12 -4.37
CA GLY A 148 12.68 4.05 -5.21
C GLY A 148 12.66 2.87 -6.20
N MET A 149 13.44 1.81 -5.93
CA MET A 149 13.60 0.64 -6.81
C MET A 149 13.05 -0.65 -6.19
N LYS A 150 12.79 -0.67 -4.88
CA LYS A 150 12.20 -1.83 -4.21
C LYS A 150 10.68 -1.68 -4.26
N ASP A 151 9.99 -2.64 -4.85
CA ASP A 151 8.52 -2.68 -4.84
C ASP A 151 7.97 -3.28 -3.54
N ASP A 152 8.79 -4.08 -2.85
CA ASP A 152 8.39 -4.79 -1.63
C ASP A 152 8.78 -4.03 -0.36
N TYR A 153 7.78 -3.78 0.49
CA TYR A 153 7.98 -3.24 1.83
C TYR A 153 8.32 -4.37 2.81
N SER A 154 9.43 -4.20 3.52
CA SER A 154 9.89 -5.18 4.51
C SER A 154 9.05 -5.15 5.80
N LYS A 155 9.13 -6.21 6.61
CA LYS A 155 8.61 -6.21 7.99
C LYS A 155 9.17 -5.06 8.84
N ARG A 156 10.40 -4.62 8.53
CA ARG A 156 11.04 -3.47 9.19
C ARG A 156 10.30 -2.16 8.90
N THR A 157 9.81 -1.98 7.66
CA THR A 157 8.97 -0.84 7.28
C THR A 157 7.72 -0.80 8.14
N MET A 158 7.03 -1.93 8.32
CA MET A 158 5.84 -1.97 9.18
C MET A 158 6.17 -1.64 10.64
N GLY A 159 7.31 -2.13 11.16
CA GLY A 159 7.79 -1.76 12.49
C GLY A 159 8.04 -0.26 12.64
N LEU A 160 8.65 0.37 11.64
CA LEU A 160 8.85 1.83 11.60
C LEU A 160 7.52 2.58 11.73
N LEU A 161 6.54 2.25 10.89
CA LEU A 161 5.24 2.94 10.87
C LEU A 161 4.46 2.76 12.17
N ILE A 162 4.37 1.53 12.67
CA ILE A 162 3.67 1.24 13.94
C ILE A 162 4.34 1.98 15.10
N SER A 163 5.68 2.00 15.12
CA SER A 163 6.41 2.66 16.20
C SER A 163 6.24 4.18 16.18
N ASP A 164 6.24 4.78 15.00
CA ASP A 164 6.05 6.23 14.81
C ASP A 164 4.63 6.66 15.18
N ILE A 165 3.61 5.95 14.70
CA ILE A 165 2.22 6.20 15.08
C ILE A 165 2.05 6.07 16.59
N GLY A 166 2.64 5.04 17.22
CA GLY A 166 2.65 4.89 18.67
C GLY A 166 3.26 6.10 19.38
N THR A 167 4.39 6.61 18.88
CA THR A 167 5.06 7.81 19.40
C THR A 167 4.12 9.02 19.39
N ILE A 168 3.46 9.27 18.26
CA ILE A 168 2.55 10.42 18.08
C ILE A 168 1.30 10.26 18.95
N VAL A 169 0.68 9.08 18.98
CA VAL A 169 -0.53 8.82 19.77
C VAL A 169 -0.26 9.00 21.26
N PHE A 170 0.83 8.42 21.79
CA PHE A 170 1.19 8.56 23.19
C PHE A 170 1.67 9.97 23.53
N GLY A 171 2.40 10.64 22.63
CA GLY A 171 2.76 12.05 22.78
C GLY A 171 1.55 12.98 22.83
N THR A 172 0.56 12.76 21.97
CA THR A 172 -0.69 13.53 21.98
C THR A 172 -1.49 13.26 23.25
N THR A 173 -1.58 11.99 23.67
CA THR A 173 -2.23 11.61 24.92
C THR A 173 -1.55 12.27 26.13
N ALA A 174 -0.22 12.37 26.12
CA ALA A 174 0.53 13.10 27.15
C ALA A 174 0.19 14.60 27.16
N ALA A 175 0.09 15.24 25.98
CA ALA A 175 -0.29 16.65 25.87
C ALA A 175 -1.71 16.90 26.41
N MET A 176 -2.65 15.99 26.14
CA MET A 176 -4.03 16.08 26.62
C MET A 176 -4.17 15.76 28.11
N SER A 177 -3.24 14.99 28.67
CA SER A 177 -3.27 14.59 30.08
C SER A 177 -3.08 15.78 31.02
N PRO A 178 -3.76 15.81 32.19
CA PRO A 178 -3.53 16.83 33.21
C PRO A 178 -2.04 16.93 33.59
N PRO A 179 -1.59 18.05 34.18
CA PRO A 179 -0.20 18.22 34.65
C PRO A 179 0.06 17.37 35.91
N ASN A 180 0.01 16.05 35.76
CA ASN A 180 0.20 15.05 36.79
C ASN A 180 1.07 13.90 36.29
N TYR A 181 1.20 12.84 37.08
CA TYR A 181 2.02 11.68 36.74
C TYR A 181 1.58 10.96 35.46
N LEU A 182 0.31 11.06 35.02
CA LEU A 182 -0.17 10.42 33.79
C LEU A 182 0.49 11.03 32.54
N LYS A 183 0.66 12.35 32.50
CA LYS A 183 1.38 13.03 31.42
C LYS A 183 2.80 12.48 31.28
N VAL A 184 3.50 12.30 32.40
CA VAL A 184 4.88 11.77 32.42
C VAL A 184 4.90 10.31 31.94
N ILE A 185 3.97 9.47 32.39
CA ILE A 185 3.87 8.07 31.95
C ILE A 185 3.66 7.99 30.43
N PHE A 186 2.67 8.71 29.89
CA PHE A 186 2.40 8.70 28.46
C PHE A 186 3.54 9.29 27.65
N TRP A 187 4.23 10.31 28.17
CA TRP A 187 5.42 10.85 27.53
C TRP A 187 6.55 9.81 27.45
N PHE A 188 6.83 9.05 28.52
CA PHE A 188 7.80 7.96 28.48
C PHE A 188 7.37 6.79 27.58
N CYS A 189 6.08 6.47 27.52
CA CYS A 189 5.56 5.52 26.54
C CYS A 189 5.87 6.00 25.11
N GLY A 190 5.52 7.24 24.77
CA GLY A 190 5.82 7.84 23.48
C GLY A 190 7.32 7.85 23.17
N LEU A 191 8.16 8.20 24.16
CA LEU A 191 9.61 8.18 24.02
C LEU A 191 10.15 6.77 23.72
N SER A 192 9.62 5.73 24.38
CA SER A 192 10.05 4.34 24.11
C SER A 192 9.74 3.88 22.68
N TYR A 193 8.58 4.31 22.16
CA TYR A 193 8.20 4.11 20.78
C TYR A 193 9.14 4.90 19.84
N GLY A 194 9.44 6.16 20.17
CA GLY A 194 10.32 7.01 19.36
C GLY A 194 11.77 6.50 19.31
N VAL A 195 12.29 5.97 20.41
CA VAL A 195 13.59 5.28 20.46
C VAL A 195 13.60 4.07 19.52
N THR A 196 12.49 3.31 19.48
CA THR A 196 12.34 2.18 18.57
C THR A 196 12.32 2.65 17.11
N THR A 197 11.58 3.73 16.81
CA THR A 197 11.55 4.36 15.48
C THR A 197 12.95 4.79 15.04
N PHE A 198 13.69 5.47 15.91
CA PHE A 198 15.06 5.93 15.62
C PHE A 198 16.02 4.77 15.39
N TYR A 199 15.93 3.72 16.19
CA TYR A 199 16.75 2.52 16.02
C TYR A 199 16.50 1.84 14.67
N LEU A 200 15.23 1.67 14.29
CA LEU A 200 14.88 1.07 12.99
C LEU A 200 15.26 1.99 11.82
N ALA A 201 15.08 3.31 11.96
CA ALA A 201 15.46 4.30 10.95
C ALA A 201 16.98 4.30 10.73
N ALA A 202 17.77 4.19 11.80
CA ALA A 202 19.23 4.10 11.72
C ALA A 202 19.67 2.87 10.93
N LYS A 203 19.06 1.69 11.18
CA LYS A 203 19.30 0.49 10.38
C LYS A 203 19.01 0.73 8.90
N VAL A 204 17.90 1.39 8.57
CA VAL A 204 17.53 1.71 7.18
C VAL A 204 18.54 2.66 6.53
N TYR A 205 19.00 3.72 7.23
CA TYR A 205 20.02 4.62 6.70
C TYR A 205 21.36 3.92 6.46
N ILE A 206 21.79 3.02 7.34
CA ILE A 206 23.02 2.24 7.15
C ILE A 206 22.89 1.32 5.93
N GLU A 207 21.78 0.60 5.81
CA GLU A 207 21.51 -0.24 4.64
C GLU A 207 21.48 0.59 3.35
N ALA A 208 20.77 1.72 3.34
CA ALA A 208 20.69 2.63 2.20
C ALA A 208 22.07 3.19 1.83
N TYR A 209 22.92 3.52 2.80
CA TYR A 209 24.28 4.02 2.57
C TYR A 209 25.15 3.01 1.79
N HIS A 210 25.04 1.72 2.13
CA HIS A 210 25.76 0.67 1.41
C HIS A 210 25.08 0.26 0.10
N THR A 211 23.76 0.44 -0.01
CA THR A 211 22.99 0.14 -1.21
C THR A 211 23.16 1.19 -2.30
N VAL A 212 23.43 2.47 -1.98
CA VAL A 212 23.61 3.50 -3.01
C VAL A 212 25.06 3.54 -3.56
N PRO A 213 25.25 3.92 -4.83
CA PRO A 213 26.59 4.05 -5.42
C PRO A 213 27.49 5.00 -4.63
N LYS A 214 28.79 4.69 -4.64
CA LYS A 214 29.82 5.53 -4.01
C LYS A 214 29.81 6.96 -4.61
N GLY A 215 30.29 7.93 -3.83
CA GLY A 215 30.36 9.33 -4.26
C GLY A 215 29.21 10.20 -3.72
N ILE A 216 28.52 10.93 -4.61
CA ILE A 216 27.55 11.96 -4.22
C ILE A 216 26.30 11.37 -3.54
N CYS A 217 25.82 10.20 -3.98
CA CYS A 217 24.62 9.55 -3.42
C CYS A 217 24.83 9.21 -1.93
N ARG A 218 25.98 8.64 -1.56
CA ARG A 218 26.35 8.37 -0.16
C ARG A 218 26.44 9.65 0.69
N LYS A 219 26.89 10.77 0.11
CA LYS A 219 26.92 12.08 0.79
C LYS A 219 25.50 12.60 1.05
N ILE A 220 24.60 12.47 0.08
CA ILE A 220 23.19 12.84 0.21
C ILE A 220 22.51 11.99 1.28
N VAL A 221 22.68 10.66 1.26
CA VAL A 221 22.12 9.76 2.30
C VAL A 221 22.62 10.15 3.69
N ARG A 222 23.91 10.49 3.84
CA ARG A 222 24.45 10.95 5.13
C ARG A 222 23.86 12.29 5.57
N PHE A 223 23.68 13.22 4.64
CA PHE A 223 23.01 14.51 4.92
C PHE A 223 21.56 14.28 5.36
N MET A 224 20.80 13.45 4.65
CA MET A 224 19.43 13.09 5.02
C MET A 224 19.35 12.45 6.41
N ALA A 225 20.31 11.60 6.76
CA ALA A 225 20.37 11.00 8.10
C ALA A 225 20.60 12.06 9.19
N TRP A 226 21.55 12.97 8.99
CA TRP A 226 21.82 14.07 9.93
C TRP A 226 20.62 14.99 10.10
N ASP A 227 19.99 15.36 9.00
CA ASP A 227 18.79 16.20 8.98
C ASP A 227 17.62 15.51 9.69
N TYR A 228 17.36 14.23 9.37
CA TYR A 228 16.32 13.42 10.03
C TYR A 228 16.54 13.31 11.54
N PHE A 229 17.69 12.82 12.00
CA PHE A 229 17.92 12.64 13.44
C PHE A 229 18.04 13.96 14.19
N GLY A 230 18.63 14.98 13.57
CA GLY A 230 18.75 16.32 14.15
C GLY A 230 17.39 16.97 14.34
N SER A 231 16.57 17.01 13.29
CA SER A 231 15.24 17.63 13.35
C SER A 231 14.27 16.82 14.20
N TRP A 232 14.22 15.49 14.03
CA TRP A 232 13.24 14.65 14.75
C TRP A 232 13.54 14.54 16.24
N CYS A 233 14.81 14.56 16.66
CA CYS A 233 15.18 14.54 18.07
C CYS A 233 14.75 15.83 18.80
N MET A 234 14.59 16.94 18.08
CA MET A 234 14.16 18.20 18.67
C MET A 234 12.67 18.22 19.04
N PHE A 235 11.80 17.44 18.38
CA PHE A 235 10.37 17.39 18.74
C PHE A 235 10.10 16.99 20.21
N PRO A 236 10.65 15.88 20.75
CA PRO A 236 10.46 15.55 22.16
C PRO A 236 11.13 16.56 23.11
N ILE A 237 12.22 17.22 22.70
CA ILE A 237 12.85 18.30 23.49
C ILE A 237 11.91 19.52 23.56
N LEU A 238 11.35 19.94 22.42
CA LEU A 238 10.39 21.03 22.36
C LEU A 238 9.10 20.71 23.11
N PHE A 239 8.64 19.46 23.10
CA PHE A 239 7.51 19.04 23.93
C PHE A 239 7.78 19.29 25.42
N VAL A 240 8.97 18.91 25.91
CA VAL A 240 9.37 19.08 27.30
C VAL A 240 9.55 20.56 27.66
N LEU A 241 10.15 21.36 26.77
CA LEU A 241 10.39 22.78 27.00
C LEU A 241 9.15 23.66 26.75
N GLY A 242 8.22 23.21 25.91
CA GLY A 242 7.03 23.93 25.51
C GLY A 242 5.93 23.96 26.57
N PRO A 243 4.80 24.62 26.27
CA PRO A 243 3.65 24.71 27.18
C PRO A 243 3.03 23.35 27.51
N GLU A 244 3.26 22.32 26.68
CA GLU A 244 2.80 20.95 26.92
C GLU A 244 3.58 20.29 28.07
N GLY A 245 4.84 20.68 28.28
CA GLY A 245 5.76 20.18 29.31
C GLY A 245 5.95 21.16 30.47
N PHE A 246 7.15 21.74 30.58
CA PHE A 246 7.55 22.65 31.67
C PHE A 246 7.24 24.13 31.40
N GLY A 247 6.87 24.51 30.17
CA GLY A 247 6.53 25.90 29.83
C GLY A 247 7.71 26.87 29.84
N HIS A 248 8.94 26.41 29.66
CA HIS A 248 10.12 27.28 29.50
C HIS A 248 10.07 28.11 28.21
N ILE A 249 9.40 27.60 27.17
CA ILE A 249 9.15 28.29 25.91
C ILE A 249 7.67 28.64 25.84
N SER A 250 7.36 29.87 25.42
CA SER A 250 5.98 30.31 25.18
C SER A 250 5.30 29.49 24.09
N ALA A 251 3.97 29.48 24.04
CA ALA A 251 3.23 28.78 22.98
C ALA A 251 3.67 29.24 21.58
N TYR A 252 3.84 30.54 21.36
CA TYR A 252 4.35 31.09 20.11
C TYR A 252 5.79 30.69 19.81
N GLY A 253 6.67 30.71 20.82
CA GLY A 253 8.04 30.23 20.65
C GLY A 253 8.09 28.74 20.27
N SER A 254 7.18 27.94 20.82
CA SER A 254 7.00 26.55 20.45
C SER A 254 6.54 26.43 18.99
N VAL A 255 5.57 27.23 18.53
CA VAL A 255 5.11 27.24 17.12
C VAL A 255 6.25 27.57 16.16
N ILE A 256 7.02 28.64 16.41
CA ILE A 256 8.14 29.03 15.55
C ILE A 256 9.20 27.93 15.50
N ALA A 257 9.55 27.35 16.64
CA ALA A 257 10.55 26.28 16.71
C ALA A 257 10.10 25.03 15.96
N HIS A 258 8.83 24.61 16.12
CA HIS A 258 8.25 23.51 15.37
C HIS A 258 8.24 23.78 13.87
N GLN A 259 7.91 25.01 13.46
CA GLN A 259 7.86 25.39 12.07
C GLN A 259 9.22 25.30 11.36
N VAL A 260 10.31 25.70 12.04
CA VAL A 260 11.67 25.52 11.52
C VAL A 260 12.00 24.03 11.39
N LEU A 261 11.62 23.22 12.37
CA LEU A 261 11.83 21.76 12.31
C LEU A 261 11.02 21.10 11.20
N ASP A 262 9.80 21.56 10.94
CA ASP A 262 8.95 21.06 9.87
C ASP A 262 9.57 21.37 8.50
N ILE A 263 10.09 22.59 8.28
CA ILE A 263 10.82 22.92 7.04
C ILE A 263 12.02 21.98 6.85
N THR A 264 12.79 21.72 7.91
CA THR A 264 13.95 20.81 7.81
C THR A 264 13.51 19.37 7.52
N SER A 265 12.67 18.80 8.38
CA SER A 265 12.26 17.39 8.36
C SER A 265 11.33 17.00 7.21
N LYS A 266 10.61 17.95 6.61
CA LYS A 266 9.69 17.71 5.49
C LYS A 266 10.28 18.25 4.20
N ASN A 267 10.49 19.56 4.08
CA ASN A 267 10.87 20.19 2.81
C ASN A 267 12.31 19.90 2.42
N ILE A 268 13.28 20.16 3.29
CA ILE A 268 14.71 19.94 3.00
C ILE A 268 14.97 18.45 2.84
N TRP A 269 14.45 17.64 3.77
CA TRP A 269 14.58 16.18 3.72
C TRP A 269 13.98 15.58 2.45
N SER A 270 12.73 15.94 2.09
CA SER A 270 12.07 15.41 0.89
C SER A 270 12.77 15.86 -0.39
N MET A 271 13.30 17.09 -0.42
CA MET A 271 14.06 17.59 -1.55
C MET A 271 15.36 16.79 -1.73
N ALA A 272 16.07 16.48 -0.64
CA ALA A 272 17.25 15.62 -0.67
C ALA A 272 16.92 14.19 -1.13
N GLY A 273 15.80 13.62 -0.67
CA GLY A 273 15.29 12.32 -1.11
C GLY A 273 14.96 12.30 -2.60
N HIS A 274 14.28 13.33 -3.09
CA HIS A 274 14.00 13.51 -4.52
C HIS A 274 15.29 13.60 -5.34
N PHE A 275 16.26 14.42 -4.90
CA PHE A 275 17.56 14.52 -5.57
C PHE A 275 18.30 13.18 -5.60
N LEU A 276 18.24 12.39 -4.52
CA LEU A 276 18.81 11.05 -4.47
C LEU A 276 18.15 10.15 -5.53
N ARG A 277 16.81 10.10 -5.57
CA ARG A 277 16.05 9.30 -6.55
C ARG A 277 16.34 9.72 -7.99
N VAL A 278 16.40 11.02 -8.27
CA VAL A 278 16.77 11.52 -9.61
C VAL A 278 18.18 11.10 -9.98
N LYS A 279 19.15 11.20 -9.06
CA LYS A 279 20.53 10.77 -9.34
C LYS A 279 20.61 9.26 -9.58
N VAL A 280 19.99 8.45 -8.72
CA VAL A 280 19.93 6.99 -8.87
C VAL A 280 19.22 6.58 -10.16
N ARG A 281 18.14 7.27 -10.54
CA ARG A 281 17.42 6.98 -11.78
C ARG A 281 18.19 7.46 -13.01
N ILE A 282 18.88 8.59 -12.97
CA ILE A 282 19.76 9.04 -14.07
C ILE A 282 20.89 8.04 -14.27
N LEU A 283 21.50 7.54 -13.19
CA LEU A 283 22.47 6.43 -13.24
C LEU A 283 21.88 5.22 -13.98
N TRP A 284 20.64 4.83 -13.67
CA TRP A 284 19.93 3.71 -14.29
C TRP A 284 19.48 3.96 -15.73
N TRP A 285 18.86 5.10 -15.99
CA TRP A 285 18.27 5.46 -17.28
C TRP A 285 19.35 5.70 -18.31
N HIS A 286 20.51 6.20 -17.91
CA HIS A 286 21.65 6.23 -18.80
C HIS A 286 22.10 4.81 -19.14
N SER A 287 22.29 3.92 -18.16
CA SER A 287 22.55 2.49 -18.42
C SER A 287 21.55 1.85 -19.39
N ALA A 288 20.27 2.23 -19.28
CA ALA A 288 19.18 1.74 -20.13
C ALA A 288 19.05 2.47 -21.48
N ILE A 289 19.34 3.76 -21.63
CA ILE A 289 19.33 4.43 -22.94
C ILE A 289 20.49 4.03 -23.81
N SER A 290 21.53 3.46 -23.21
CA SER A 290 22.58 2.76 -23.95
C SER A 290 22.08 1.58 -24.80
N THR A 291 20.78 1.30 -24.74
CA THR A 291 20.18 0.12 -25.30
C THR A 291 19.26 0.37 -26.48
N CYS A 292 18.87 1.63 -26.74
CA CYS A 292 17.84 1.98 -27.72
C CYS A 292 18.27 2.99 -28.80
N SER A 293 19.57 3.34 -28.94
CA SER A 293 20.00 4.37 -29.90
C SER A 293 20.19 3.88 -31.36
N ALA A 294 19.24 3.10 -31.88
CA ALA A 294 19.05 2.95 -33.31
C ALA A 294 17.83 3.79 -33.72
N GLY A 295 18.04 5.09 -33.98
CA GLY A 295 17.09 5.92 -34.73
C GLY A 295 16.22 6.91 -33.95
N TRP A 296 16.80 7.87 -33.22
CA TRP A 296 16.04 9.04 -32.74
C TRP A 296 16.54 10.33 -33.40
N PRO A 297 15.66 11.13 -34.05
CA PRO A 297 16.03 12.35 -34.75
C PRO A 297 16.17 13.57 -33.82
N THR A 298 17.21 14.37 -34.12
CA THR A 298 17.47 15.81 -34.02
C THR A 298 16.71 16.79 -33.09
N PHE A 299 15.79 16.38 -32.22
CA PHE A 299 14.96 17.30 -31.41
C PHE A 299 15.56 17.70 -30.04
N MET A 300 16.87 17.50 -29.82
CA MET A 300 17.54 17.69 -28.51
C MET A 300 18.64 18.76 -28.52
N LEU A 301 18.52 19.82 -29.32
CA LEU A 301 19.53 20.89 -29.41
C LEU A 301 19.27 22.09 -28.49
N GLU A 302 18.11 22.23 -27.85
CA GLU A 302 17.81 23.39 -26.98
C GLU A 302 18.07 23.18 -25.47
N MET A 303 18.62 22.04 -25.04
CA MET A 303 18.89 21.78 -23.60
C MET A 303 20.37 21.90 -23.17
N SER A 304 21.25 22.56 -23.93
CA SER A 304 22.71 22.33 -23.82
C SER A 304 23.36 22.61 -22.45
N ALA A 305 22.91 23.58 -21.65
CA ALA A 305 23.61 23.92 -20.40
C ALA A 305 23.35 22.94 -19.24
N VAL A 306 22.11 22.47 -19.09
CA VAL A 306 21.76 21.41 -18.12
C VAL A 306 22.21 20.05 -18.66
N TYR A 307 22.13 19.88 -19.99
CA TYR A 307 22.59 18.68 -20.67
C TYR A 307 24.11 18.51 -20.56
N ASP A 308 24.94 19.55 -20.66
CA ASP A 308 26.41 19.41 -20.55
C ASP A 308 26.87 18.95 -19.15
N SER A 309 26.25 19.46 -18.09
CA SER A 309 26.53 19.01 -16.72
C SER A 309 26.01 17.59 -16.48
N LEU A 310 24.87 17.24 -17.08
CA LEU A 310 24.32 15.88 -17.07
C LEU A 310 25.11 14.92 -17.97
N VAL A 311 25.71 15.40 -19.06
CA VAL A 311 26.51 14.63 -20.03
C VAL A 311 27.89 14.33 -19.48
N LYS A 312 28.49 15.25 -18.72
CA LYS A 312 29.72 14.95 -17.97
C LYS A 312 29.49 13.86 -16.92
N LEU A 313 28.35 13.91 -16.21
CA LEU A 313 27.99 12.88 -15.25
C LEU A 313 27.59 11.56 -15.94
N TYR A 314 26.88 11.65 -17.07
CA TYR A 314 26.56 10.53 -17.97
C TYR A 314 27.82 9.80 -18.40
N LEU A 315 28.82 10.52 -18.92
CA LEU A 315 30.08 9.95 -19.36
C LEU A 315 30.80 9.22 -18.22
N GLN A 316 30.86 9.80 -17.02
CA GLN A 316 31.51 9.16 -15.86
C GLN A 316 30.81 7.88 -15.41
N ILE A 317 29.48 7.83 -15.47
CA ILE A 317 28.69 6.67 -15.05
C ILE A 317 28.70 5.58 -16.12
N HIS A 318 28.62 5.96 -17.39
CA HIS A 318 28.71 5.04 -18.51
C HIS A 318 30.09 4.42 -18.62
N GLU A 319 31.12 5.22 -18.40
CA GLU A 319 32.50 4.75 -18.23
C GLU A 319 32.55 3.78 -17.07
N HIS A 320 31.91 4.08 -15.94
CA HIS A 320 31.86 3.12 -14.84
C HIS A 320 31.13 1.82 -15.23
N ILE A 321 29.97 1.85 -15.89
CA ILE A 321 29.23 0.60 -16.18
C ILE A 321 29.83 -0.16 -17.38
N ILE A 322 30.54 0.51 -18.29
CA ILE A 322 31.26 -0.14 -19.39
C ILE A 322 32.58 -0.75 -18.91
N VAL A 323 33.30 -0.03 -18.05
CA VAL A 323 34.54 -0.51 -17.46
C VAL A 323 34.23 -1.58 -16.41
N HIS A 324 33.10 -1.46 -15.70
CA HIS A 324 32.83 -2.26 -14.51
C HIS A 324 31.60 -3.18 -14.54
N GLY A 325 30.59 -2.95 -15.39
CA GLY A 325 29.35 -3.72 -15.44
C GLY A 325 28.29 -3.30 -14.40
N ASN A 326 27.05 -3.79 -14.54
CA ASN A 326 26.02 -3.66 -13.49
C ASN A 326 26.26 -4.72 -12.41
N ILE A 327 27.32 -4.50 -11.66
CA ILE A 327 27.83 -5.43 -10.68
C ILE A 327 27.28 -5.08 -9.29
N THR A 328 26.52 -6.01 -8.73
CA THR A 328 26.19 -5.98 -7.30
C THR A 328 26.87 -7.14 -6.58
N LYS A 329 27.44 -6.83 -5.42
CA LYS A 329 28.01 -7.83 -4.50
C LYS A 329 27.07 -7.94 -3.32
N LYS A 330 26.75 -9.17 -2.91
CA LYS A 330 26.04 -9.42 -1.66
C LYS A 330 27.03 -9.30 -0.51
N THR A 331 27.00 -8.18 0.20
CA THR A 331 27.83 -7.96 1.38
C THR A 331 27.01 -8.30 2.62
N LYS A 332 27.47 -9.26 3.43
CA LYS A 332 26.88 -9.54 4.74
C LYS A 332 27.37 -8.49 5.73
N ILE A 333 26.46 -7.61 6.15
CA ILE A 333 26.74 -6.58 7.15
C ILE A 333 26.00 -6.96 8.42
N THR A 334 26.69 -6.96 9.56
CA THR A 334 26.04 -7.21 10.85
C THR A 334 25.39 -5.91 11.33
N LEU A 335 24.08 -5.79 11.21
CA LEU A 335 23.30 -4.62 11.62
C LEU A 335 22.65 -4.88 12.97
N ALA A 336 23.27 -4.34 14.02
CA ALA A 336 22.84 -4.49 15.41
C ALA A 336 22.64 -5.95 15.85
N GLY A 337 23.65 -6.77 15.57
CA GLY A 337 23.69 -8.18 15.97
C GLY A 337 23.06 -9.16 14.97
N GLU A 338 22.29 -8.67 13.99
CA GLU A 338 21.68 -9.51 12.95
C GLU A 338 22.48 -9.41 11.64
N PRO A 339 22.86 -10.53 11.01
CA PRO A 339 23.47 -10.50 9.69
C PRO A 339 22.40 -10.13 8.65
N VAL A 340 22.60 -9.00 7.96
CA VAL A 340 21.75 -8.54 6.87
C VAL A 340 22.57 -8.60 5.57
N GLU A 341 22.04 -9.28 4.57
CA GLU A 341 22.62 -9.26 3.22
C GLU A 341 22.19 -7.98 2.52
N VAL A 342 23.16 -7.12 2.19
CA VAL A 342 22.94 -5.87 1.46
C VAL A 342 23.55 -6.02 0.07
N GLU A 343 22.82 -5.61 -0.95
CA GLU A 343 23.33 -5.52 -2.31
C GLU A 343 24.13 -4.23 -2.45
N GLU A 344 25.45 -4.34 -2.42
CA GLU A 344 26.35 -3.21 -2.61
C GLU A 344 26.73 -3.10 -4.09
N TYR A 345 26.66 -1.89 -4.65
CA TYR A 345 27.24 -1.61 -5.95
C TYR A 345 28.76 -1.52 -5.82
N VAL A 346 29.47 -2.38 -6.55
CA VAL A 346 30.93 -2.45 -6.48
C VAL A 346 31.52 -2.07 -7.82
N ASP A 347 32.60 -1.29 -7.73
CA ASP A 347 33.42 -0.94 -8.88
C ASP A 347 34.31 -2.14 -9.21
N SER A 348 34.33 -2.61 -10.46
CA SER A 348 34.98 -3.91 -10.78
C SER A 348 36.48 -3.89 -10.52
N ASN A 349 37.10 -2.71 -10.58
CA ASN A 349 38.52 -2.53 -10.31
C ASN A 349 38.85 -2.59 -8.81
N GLU A 350 37.84 -2.51 -7.95
CA GLU A 350 38.00 -2.58 -6.49
C GLU A 350 37.65 -3.97 -5.93
N VAL A 351 37.14 -4.90 -6.76
CA VAL A 351 36.84 -6.27 -6.32
C VAL A 351 38.13 -7.07 -6.31
N ASP A 352 38.52 -7.58 -5.13
CA ASP A 352 39.61 -8.55 -5.02
C ASP A 352 39.28 -9.78 -5.90
N PRO A 353 40.21 -10.27 -6.75
CA PRO A 353 40.00 -11.47 -7.55
C PRO A 353 39.47 -12.67 -6.75
N ALA A 354 39.82 -12.80 -5.48
CA ALA A 354 39.32 -13.86 -4.61
C ALA A 354 37.82 -13.76 -4.27
N GLU A 355 37.21 -12.59 -4.45
CA GLU A 355 35.80 -12.31 -4.14
C GLU A 355 34.90 -12.28 -5.38
N MET A 356 35.45 -12.49 -6.59
CA MET A 356 34.70 -12.44 -7.84
C MET A 356 33.53 -13.43 -7.89
N ASP A 357 33.63 -14.57 -7.22
CA ASP A 357 32.57 -15.59 -7.17
C ASP A 357 31.31 -15.11 -6.41
N GLN A 358 31.42 -14.08 -5.57
CA GLN A 358 30.29 -13.50 -4.84
C GLN A 358 29.59 -12.37 -5.61
N VAL A 359 30.13 -12.04 -6.79
CA VAL A 359 29.65 -10.97 -7.64
C VAL A 359 28.59 -11.50 -8.59
N GLN A 360 27.35 -11.04 -8.44
CA GLN A 360 26.30 -11.36 -9.38
C GLN A 360 26.20 -10.27 -10.44
N ASP A 361 26.46 -10.67 -11.69
CA ASP A 361 26.12 -9.85 -12.84
C ASP A 361 24.60 -9.94 -13.11
N LYS A 362 23.83 -8.97 -12.63
CA LYS A 362 22.37 -8.90 -12.86
C LYS A 362 22.02 -8.32 -14.24
N GLY A 363 22.73 -8.75 -15.29
CA GLY A 363 22.33 -8.50 -16.68
C GLY A 363 23.30 -7.68 -17.53
N THR A 364 24.59 -7.58 -17.17
CA THR A 364 25.61 -6.99 -18.07
C THR A 364 25.69 -7.78 -19.37
N GLN A 365 25.56 -9.12 -19.37
CA GLN A 365 25.41 -9.88 -20.62
C GLN A 365 24.17 -9.50 -21.45
N ALA A 366 23.04 -9.18 -20.81
CA ALA A 366 21.84 -8.69 -21.51
C ALA A 366 21.99 -7.26 -22.05
N LEU A 367 22.96 -6.50 -21.54
CA LEU A 367 23.32 -5.14 -21.99
C LEU A 367 24.46 -5.16 -23.02
N ALA A 368 25.34 -6.16 -22.94
CA ALA A 368 26.54 -6.34 -23.74
C ALA A 368 26.29 -6.40 -25.25
N HIS A 369 25.19 -7.04 -25.66
CA HIS A 369 24.84 -7.19 -27.08
C HIS A 369 24.17 -5.96 -27.70
N ARG A 370 24.04 -4.85 -26.96
CA ARG A 370 23.26 -3.69 -27.43
C ARG A 370 24.15 -2.67 -28.14
N GLN A 371 23.67 -2.13 -29.27
CA GLN A 371 24.50 -1.38 -30.23
C GLN A 371 25.18 -0.15 -29.64
N SER A 372 24.55 0.54 -28.70
CA SER A 372 25.17 1.74 -28.12
C SER A 372 26.27 1.41 -27.10
N PHE A 373 26.24 0.24 -26.47
CA PHE A 373 27.36 -0.28 -25.69
C PHE A 373 28.58 -0.55 -26.58
N LEU A 374 28.37 -1.12 -27.78
CA LEU A 374 29.44 -1.35 -28.76
C LEU A 374 30.06 -0.04 -29.27
N VAL A 375 29.25 0.98 -29.57
CA VAL A 375 29.76 2.30 -30.02
C VAL A 375 30.57 2.99 -28.93
N MET A 376 30.10 2.98 -27.68
CA MET A 376 30.81 3.61 -26.57
C MET A 376 32.08 2.83 -26.20
N ARG A 377 32.01 1.48 -26.17
CA ARG A 377 33.17 0.58 -26.02
C ARG A 377 34.22 0.88 -27.07
N ASN A 378 33.84 0.96 -28.35
CA ASN A 378 34.77 1.23 -29.44
C ASN A 378 35.38 2.64 -29.31
N ARG A 379 34.62 3.64 -28.84
CA ARG A 379 35.15 4.99 -28.54
C ARG A 379 36.13 4.98 -27.36
N MET A 380 35.89 4.16 -26.35
CA MET A 380 36.79 4.00 -25.20
C MET A 380 38.06 3.25 -25.59
N GLN A 381 37.95 2.17 -26.37
CA GLN A 381 39.08 1.47 -26.97
C GLN A 381 39.91 2.39 -27.89
N GLN A 382 39.26 3.24 -28.69
CA GLN A 382 39.95 4.26 -29.50
C GLN A 382 40.68 5.30 -28.65
N LYS A 383 40.21 5.58 -27.43
CA LYS A 383 40.88 6.45 -26.46
C LYS A 383 41.94 5.72 -25.62
N GLY A 384 42.17 4.42 -25.87
CA GLY A 384 43.12 3.60 -25.12
C GLY A 384 42.63 3.18 -23.73
N VAL A 385 41.33 3.31 -23.43
CA VAL A 385 40.73 2.79 -22.20
C VAL A 385 40.41 1.31 -22.41
N GLU A 386 41.02 0.45 -21.59
CA GLU A 386 40.78 -1.00 -21.61
C GLU A 386 39.36 -1.29 -21.13
N VAL A 387 38.59 -2.00 -21.95
CA VAL A 387 37.19 -2.34 -21.66
C VAL A 387 37.07 -3.85 -21.45
N ARG A 388 36.31 -4.27 -20.43
CA ARG A 388 36.28 -5.67 -19.97
C ARG A 388 35.85 -6.66 -21.08
N ALA A 389 36.63 -7.72 -21.25
CA ALA A 389 36.51 -8.72 -22.31
C ALA A 389 35.36 -9.74 -22.14
N SER A 390 34.52 -9.65 -21.09
CA SER A 390 33.35 -10.54 -20.87
C SER A 390 32.20 -10.33 -21.88
N LEU A 391 32.55 -9.77 -23.04
CA LEU A 391 31.76 -9.33 -24.17
C LEU A 391 32.22 -10.02 -25.47
N ASP A 392 33.35 -10.75 -25.44
CA ASP A 392 33.85 -11.49 -26.59
C ASP A 392 33.11 -12.82 -26.71
N ASN A 393 32.42 -13.01 -27.84
CA ASN A 393 31.70 -14.24 -28.21
C ASN A 393 32.61 -15.48 -28.35
N SER A 394 33.94 -15.34 -28.19
CA SER A 394 34.92 -16.39 -28.48
C SER A 394 34.80 -17.63 -27.58
N ASP A 395 34.26 -17.49 -26.37
CA ASP A 395 34.11 -18.63 -25.44
C ASP A 395 32.90 -19.51 -25.75
N ARG A 396 31.93 -18.99 -26.52
CA ARG A 396 30.74 -19.75 -26.94
C ARG A 396 31.01 -20.64 -28.15
N ASP A 397 31.89 -20.19 -29.05
CA ASP A 397 32.29 -20.97 -30.24
C ASP A 397 33.22 -22.15 -29.91
N GLN A 398 33.89 -22.14 -28.75
CA GLN A 398 34.68 -23.30 -28.29
C GLN A 398 33.84 -24.35 -27.56
N ALA A 399 32.73 -23.97 -26.92
CA ALA A 399 31.85 -24.92 -26.24
C ALA A 399 30.94 -25.71 -27.21
N GLU A 400 30.52 -25.12 -28.33
CA GLU A 400 29.68 -25.80 -29.33
C GLU A 400 30.49 -26.63 -30.36
N ASN A 401 31.77 -26.35 -30.57
CA ASN A 401 32.63 -27.13 -31.48
C ASN A 401 33.41 -28.28 -30.81
N GLY A 402 33.21 -28.52 -29.50
CA GLY A 402 33.94 -29.53 -28.73
C GLY A 402 33.33 -30.95 -28.73
N MET A 403 32.13 -31.17 -29.28
CA MET A 403 31.47 -32.49 -29.31
C MET A 403 31.36 -33.06 -30.73
N GLY A 404 32.50 -33.34 -31.35
CA GLY A 404 32.54 -33.95 -32.68
C GLY A 404 33.88 -34.55 -33.03
N GLY A 405 34.28 -35.65 -32.39
CA GLY A 405 35.46 -36.40 -32.83
C GLY A 405 36.00 -37.39 -31.81
N GLY A 406 35.49 -38.63 -31.84
CA GLY A 406 36.02 -39.73 -31.04
C GLY A 406 35.66 -41.08 -31.64
N ALA A 407 36.37 -41.47 -32.70
CA ALA A 407 36.31 -42.80 -33.30
C ALA A 407 37.17 -43.78 -32.50
N VAL A 408 36.59 -44.85 -31.93
CA VAL A 408 37.34 -46.02 -31.42
C VAL A 408 36.51 -47.32 -31.57
N THR A 409 36.97 -48.14 -32.52
CA THR A 409 37.07 -49.63 -32.60
C THR A 409 35.88 -50.59 -32.46
N MET A 410 35.62 -51.25 -33.60
CA MET A 410 35.45 -52.70 -33.87
C MET A 410 35.59 -53.72 -32.72
N GLY A 411 34.60 -54.62 -32.61
CA GLY A 411 34.62 -55.93 -31.92
C GLY A 411 33.17 -56.39 -31.64
N GLN A 412 32.52 -57.15 -32.53
CA GLN A 412 32.40 -58.62 -32.56
C GLN A 412 31.64 -59.23 -31.35
N TRP A 413 30.76 -60.21 -31.65
CA TRP A 413 29.84 -60.98 -30.80
C TRP A 413 28.48 -60.29 -30.53
N GLY A 414 27.31 -60.87 -30.74
CA GLY A 414 26.91 -62.22 -31.15
C GLY A 414 25.39 -62.26 -31.41
N MET A 415 24.94 -63.25 -32.16
CA MET A 415 23.55 -63.52 -32.52
C MET A 415 22.64 -63.76 -31.29
N GLY A 416 21.38 -63.32 -31.41
CA GLY A 416 20.31 -63.70 -30.49
C GLY A 416 18.93 -63.27 -30.99
N ASN A 417 18.32 -64.09 -31.84
CA ASN A 417 16.91 -64.03 -32.23
C ASN A 417 15.99 -64.13 -31.00
N LYS A 418 14.94 -63.30 -30.94
CA LYS A 418 13.57 -63.75 -30.66
C LYS A 418 12.53 -62.67 -30.97
N ALA A 419 11.67 -62.99 -31.92
CA ALA A 419 10.38 -62.37 -32.14
C ALA A 419 9.33 -62.93 -31.15
N VAL A 420 8.37 -62.08 -30.77
CA VAL A 420 6.96 -62.27 -30.32
C VAL A 420 6.64 -60.90 -29.69
N GLY A 421 5.66 -60.08 -30.09
CA GLY A 421 4.31 -60.36 -30.58
C GLY A 421 3.32 -59.72 -29.60
N ASP A 422 2.55 -58.75 -30.11
CA ASP A 422 1.26 -58.21 -29.66
C ASP A 422 1.11 -56.84 -28.92
N PRO A 423 -0.01 -56.13 -29.21
CA PRO A 423 -0.12 -54.67 -29.19
C PRO A 423 -0.98 -54.14 -28.04
N GLY A 424 -0.84 -52.84 -27.75
CA GLY A 424 -1.89 -52.09 -27.03
C GLY A 424 -1.36 -51.20 -25.92
N ALA A 425 -0.99 -49.96 -26.28
CA ALA A 425 -0.98 -48.82 -25.37
C ALA A 425 -0.76 -47.53 -26.18
N MET A 426 -1.81 -47.05 -26.84
CA MET A 426 -1.87 -45.65 -27.29
C MET A 426 -2.53 -44.84 -26.19
N GLY A 427 -1.82 -43.86 -25.62
CA GLY A 427 -2.44 -42.88 -24.75
C GLY A 427 -1.48 -42.00 -23.95
N LEU A 428 -1.52 -40.71 -24.28
CA LEU A 428 -1.19 -39.55 -23.44
C LEU A 428 0.27 -39.10 -23.31
N GLY A 429 0.52 -37.85 -23.72
CA GLY A 429 1.50 -37.00 -23.02
C GLY A 429 2.41 -36.11 -23.85
N MET A 430 1.94 -35.45 -24.92
CA MET A 430 2.66 -34.27 -25.47
C MET A 430 1.76 -33.05 -25.44
N VAL A 431 2.02 -32.16 -24.47
CA VAL A 431 1.52 -30.78 -24.46
C VAL A 431 2.43 -29.98 -25.39
N THR A 432 1.85 -29.53 -26.51
CA THR A 432 2.52 -28.73 -27.52
C THR A 432 2.80 -27.32 -27.01
N LYS A 433 4.02 -26.89 -27.32
CA LYS A 433 4.57 -25.55 -27.18
C LYS A 433 3.75 -24.59 -28.07
N ALA A 434 3.25 -23.48 -27.50
CA ALA A 434 2.52 -22.47 -28.25
C ALA A 434 3.44 -21.78 -29.27
N VAL A 435 3.21 -22.08 -30.54
CA VAL A 435 3.64 -21.31 -31.71
C VAL A 435 2.65 -20.15 -31.88
N GLU A 436 3.12 -18.96 -32.25
CA GLU A 436 2.25 -17.82 -32.62
C GLU A 436 1.22 -18.28 -33.67
N GLU A 437 -0.05 -18.38 -33.27
CA GLU A 437 -1.13 -18.77 -34.18
C GLU A 437 -1.58 -17.58 -35.05
N PRO A 438 -1.83 -17.81 -36.35
CA PRO A 438 -2.42 -16.81 -37.23
C PRO A 438 -3.84 -16.48 -36.75
N ALA A 439 -4.22 -15.20 -36.78
CA ALA A 439 -5.51 -14.67 -36.34
C ALA A 439 -6.70 -15.60 -36.68
N GLU A 440 -7.09 -16.41 -35.70
CA GLU A 440 -8.12 -17.41 -35.84
C GLU A 440 -9.46 -16.70 -36.07
N LYS A 441 -10.25 -17.16 -37.06
CA LYS A 441 -11.58 -16.61 -37.33
C LYS A 441 -12.48 -16.90 -36.12
N THR A 442 -12.61 -15.93 -35.22
CA THR A 442 -13.57 -15.99 -34.10
C THR A 442 -14.98 -16.08 -34.67
N GLY A 443 -15.71 -17.15 -34.36
CA GLY A 443 -17.13 -17.27 -34.68
C GLY A 443 -17.97 -16.26 -33.90
N PRO A 444 -19.28 -16.15 -34.21
CA PRO A 444 -20.18 -15.29 -33.45
C PRO A 444 -20.23 -15.74 -31.98
N LEU A 445 -20.04 -14.79 -31.06
CA LEU A 445 -20.18 -15.03 -29.62
C LEU A 445 -21.66 -15.18 -29.27
N GLU A 446 -21.98 -16.11 -28.37
CA GLU A 446 -23.32 -16.26 -27.82
C GLU A 446 -23.47 -15.47 -26.51
N PRO A 447 -24.68 -15.05 -26.13
CA PRO A 447 -24.93 -14.52 -24.79
C PRO A 447 -24.50 -15.51 -23.71
N GLY A 448 -23.93 -15.02 -22.62
CA GLY A 448 -23.28 -15.88 -21.65
C GLY A 448 -23.24 -15.35 -20.22
N ARG A 449 -22.71 -16.17 -19.32
CA ARG A 449 -22.54 -15.85 -17.89
C ARG A 449 -21.14 -16.18 -17.43
N VAL A 450 -20.50 -15.23 -16.74
CA VAL A 450 -19.13 -15.36 -16.24
C VAL A 450 -19.08 -14.98 -14.77
N ILE A 451 -18.41 -15.82 -13.97
CA ILE A 451 -18.08 -15.50 -12.57
C ILE A 451 -16.65 -14.95 -12.52
N LEU A 452 -16.45 -13.80 -11.88
CA LEU A 452 -15.14 -13.16 -11.73
C LEU A 452 -14.57 -13.41 -10.33
N CYS A 453 -13.51 -14.20 -10.21
CA CYS A 453 -12.78 -14.38 -8.96
C CYS A 453 -11.65 -13.35 -8.86
N MET A 454 -11.86 -12.29 -8.08
CA MET A 454 -10.95 -11.13 -8.00
C MET A 454 -10.49 -10.85 -6.55
N PRO A 455 -9.28 -10.30 -6.36
CA PRO A 455 -8.78 -9.91 -5.04
C PRO A 455 -9.46 -8.65 -4.50
N ASP A 456 -9.95 -7.78 -5.40
CA ASP A 456 -10.50 -6.47 -5.06
C ASP A 456 -11.77 -6.18 -5.88
N VAL A 457 -12.75 -5.54 -5.24
CA VAL A 457 -13.99 -5.06 -5.84
C VAL A 457 -13.72 -3.96 -6.89
N ALA A 458 -12.61 -3.23 -6.79
CA ALA A 458 -12.24 -2.20 -7.76
C ALA A 458 -12.06 -2.73 -9.20
N LEU A 459 -11.72 -4.02 -9.36
CA LEU A 459 -11.56 -4.65 -10.67
C LEU A 459 -12.90 -5.04 -11.33
N VAL A 460 -14.00 -5.03 -10.57
CA VAL A 460 -15.34 -5.41 -11.07
C VAL A 460 -15.78 -4.49 -12.21
N ASP A 461 -15.64 -3.18 -12.02
CA ASP A 461 -16.08 -2.20 -13.02
C ASP A 461 -15.23 -2.25 -14.29
N PHE A 462 -13.93 -2.50 -14.12
CA PHE A 462 -13.03 -2.74 -15.26
C PHE A 462 -13.51 -3.90 -16.11
N TRP A 463 -13.78 -5.07 -15.51
CA TRP A 463 -14.22 -6.25 -16.25
C TRP A 463 -15.64 -6.11 -16.80
N ARG A 464 -16.57 -5.47 -16.08
CA ARG A 464 -17.89 -5.14 -16.62
C ARG A 464 -17.77 -4.31 -17.90
N LEU A 465 -16.88 -3.33 -17.92
CA LEU A 465 -16.62 -2.53 -19.12
C LEU A 465 -16.06 -3.41 -20.25
N GLN A 466 -15.09 -4.28 -19.96
CA GLN A 466 -14.52 -5.18 -20.98
C GLN A 466 -15.58 -6.15 -21.56
N PHE A 467 -16.41 -6.78 -20.72
CA PHE A 467 -17.49 -7.67 -21.17
C PHE A 467 -18.59 -6.91 -21.92
N SER A 468 -18.92 -5.69 -21.52
CA SER A 468 -19.90 -4.85 -22.24
C SER A 468 -19.43 -4.44 -23.64
N SER A 469 -18.11 -4.50 -23.89
CA SER A 469 -17.53 -4.25 -25.21
C SER A 469 -17.63 -5.45 -26.17
N LEU A 470 -18.02 -6.64 -25.71
CA LEU A 470 -18.19 -7.79 -26.59
C LEU A 470 -19.49 -7.65 -27.41
N PRO A 471 -19.55 -8.22 -28.64
CA PRO A 471 -20.74 -8.15 -29.48
C PRO A 471 -21.96 -8.89 -28.90
N ALA A 472 -21.76 -9.80 -27.95
CA ALA A 472 -22.82 -10.52 -27.26
C ALA A 472 -22.95 -10.05 -25.80
N PRO A 473 -24.17 -9.99 -25.25
CA PRO A 473 -24.37 -9.60 -23.86
C PRO A 473 -23.90 -10.70 -22.90
N PHE A 474 -23.07 -10.32 -21.92
CA PHE A 474 -22.62 -11.21 -20.85
C PHE A 474 -23.09 -10.71 -19.48
N GLU A 475 -23.67 -11.61 -18.69
CA GLU A 475 -23.93 -11.34 -17.27
C GLU A 475 -22.69 -11.68 -16.44
N VAL A 476 -22.21 -10.70 -15.68
CA VAL A 476 -20.95 -10.77 -14.94
C VAL A 476 -21.23 -10.79 -13.44
N TYR A 477 -20.87 -11.89 -12.79
CA TYR A 477 -21.06 -12.10 -11.34
C TYR A 477 -19.74 -11.94 -10.59
N PRO A 478 -19.54 -10.85 -9.84
CA PRO A 478 -18.29 -10.64 -9.10
C PRO A 478 -18.24 -11.50 -7.83
N ALA A 479 -17.07 -12.09 -7.59
CA ALA A 479 -16.75 -12.86 -6.40
C ALA A 479 -15.42 -12.39 -5.83
N VAL A 480 -15.43 -11.84 -4.61
CA VAL A 480 -14.22 -11.38 -3.93
C VAL A 480 -13.65 -12.56 -3.14
N GLY A 481 -12.61 -13.18 -3.68
CA GLY A 481 -11.95 -14.34 -3.08
C GLY A 481 -12.49 -15.72 -3.49
N PRO A 482 -11.78 -16.79 -3.09
CA PRO A 482 -12.02 -18.16 -3.55
C PRO A 482 -13.30 -18.78 -2.99
N ASP A 483 -13.65 -18.51 -1.73
CA ASP A 483 -14.82 -19.12 -1.08
C ASP A 483 -16.14 -18.62 -1.67
N MET A 484 -16.25 -17.31 -1.89
CA MET A 484 -17.42 -16.70 -2.54
C MET A 484 -17.56 -17.20 -3.99
N THR A 485 -16.43 -17.40 -4.68
CA THR A 485 -16.42 -17.95 -6.05
C THR A 485 -17.02 -19.36 -6.06
N LEU A 486 -16.61 -20.23 -5.13
CA LEU A 486 -17.13 -21.59 -5.03
C LEU A 486 -18.61 -21.63 -4.66
N GLN A 487 -19.07 -20.75 -3.76
CA GLN A 487 -20.48 -20.62 -3.42
C GLN A 487 -21.34 -20.21 -4.63
N LEU A 488 -20.90 -19.22 -5.41
CA LEU A 488 -21.60 -18.79 -6.61
C LEU A 488 -21.62 -19.87 -7.70
N VAL A 489 -20.52 -20.60 -7.86
CA VAL A 489 -20.47 -21.74 -8.77
C VAL A 489 -21.44 -22.82 -8.32
N GLN A 490 -21.46 -23.18 -7.03
CA GLN A 490 -22.41 -24.16 -6.50
C GLN A 490 -23.86 -23.74 -6.70
N GLN A 491 -24.17 -22.46 -6.48
CA GLN A 491 -25.50 -21.90 -6.74
C GLN A 491 -25.86 -21.96 -8.23
N SER A 492 -24.91 -21.66 -9.12
CA SER A 492 -25.11 -21.75 -10.58
C SER A 492 -25.42 -23.17 -11.04
N LEU A 493 -24.76 -24.17 -10.45
CA LEU A 493 -25.00 -25.58 -10.73
C LEU A 493 -26.40 -26.02 -10.28
N GLN A 494 -26.91 -25.46 -9.18
CA GLN A 494 -28.28 -25.74 -8.71
C GLN A 494 -29.35 -25.14 -9.63
N LEU A 495 -29.09 -23.97 -10.23
CA LEU A 495 -30.07 -23.25 -11.05
C LEU A 495 -30.19 -23.76 -12.49
N GLY A 496 -29.14 -24.34 -13.06
CA GLY A 496 -29.18 -24.82 -14.45
C GLY A 496 -28.06 -25.77 -14.84
N GLY A 497 -27.47 -26.45 -13.85
CA GLY A 497 -26.36 -27.37 -14.05
C GLY A 497 -25.09 -26.70 -14.57
N PRO A 498 -24.11 -27.49 -15.04
CA PRO A 498 -22.84 -27.00 -15.58
C PRO A 498 -22.99 -26.12 -16.83
N SER A 499 -24.18 -26.07 -17.43
CA SER A 499 -24.51 -25.21 -18.56
C SER A 499 -24.87 -23.78 -18.18
N PHE A 500 -25.13 -23.48 -16.91
CA PHE A 500 -25.60 -22.15 -16.50
C PHE A 500 -24.51 -21.07 -16.54
N CYS A 501 -23.27 -21.45 -16.23
CA CYS A 501 -22.11 -20.55 -16.25
C CYS A 501 -21.12 -21.04 -17.30
N ASP A 502 -20.62 -20.14 -18.16
CA ASP A 502 -19.72 -20.53 -19.26
C ASP A 502 -18.34 -20.90 -18.74
N PHE A 503 -17.76 -20.02 -17.93
CA PHE A 503 -16.46 -20.22 -17.29
C PHE A 503 -16.29 -19.27 -16.08
N VAL A 504 -15.27 -19.53 -15.28
CA VAL A 504 -14.83 -18.67 -14.19
C VAL A 504 -13.53 -17.98 -14.60
N LEU A 505 -13.47 -16.65 -14.51
CA LEU A 505 -12.25 -15.87 -14.76
C LEU A 505 -11.55 -15.59 -13.43
N VAL A 506 -10.32 -16.07 -13.27
CA VAL A 506 -9.58 -16.09 -12.01
C VAL A 506 -8.35 -15.17 -12.08
N ALA A 507 -8.17 -14.35 -11.03
CA ALA A 507 -6.96 -13.55 -10.87
C ALA A 507 -5.72 -14.42 -10.55
N PRO A 508 -4.51 -14.06 -11.01
CA PRO A 508 -3.29 -14.82 -10.78
C PRO A 508 -3.00 -15.15 -9.31
N ASP A 509 -3.39 -14.26 -8.40
CA ASP A 509 -3.14 -14.42 -6.96
C ASP A 509 -3.79 -15.70 -6.39
N PHE A 510 -4.89 -16.16 -6.99
CA PHE A 510 -5.59 -17.38 -6.58
C PHE A 510 -5.06 -18.65 -7.26
N LEU A 511 -4.04 -18.53 -8.11
CA LEU A 511 -3.41 -19.63 -8.82
C LEU A 511 -2.18 -20.20 -8.10
N GLN A 512 -1.75 -19.56 -7.00
CA GLN A 512 -0.56 -19.91 -6.23
C GLN A 512 -0.58 -21.35 -5.67
N ASN A 513 -1.76 -21.94 -5.50
CA ASN A 513 -1.90 -23.31 -5.00
C ASN A 513 -2.31 -24.27 -6.13
N PRO A 514 -1.35 -24.94 -6.79
CA PRO A 514 -1.62 -25.88 -7.88
C PRO A 514 -2.18 -27.23 -7.41
N SER A 515 -2.35 -27.44 -6.09
CA SER A 515 -2.89 -28.69 -5.57
C SER A 515 -4.33 -28.92 -6.05
N PRO A 516 -4.79 -30.18 -6.11
CA PRO A 516 -6.21 -30.49 -6.37
C PRO A 516 -7.19 -29.83 -5.38
N SER A 517 -6.71 -29.49 -4.17
CA SER A 517 -7.45 -28.72 -3.16
C SER A 517 -7.48 -27.20 -3.41
N GLY A 518 -6.64 -26.69 -4.31
CA GLY A 518 -6.65 -25.30 -4.74
C GLY A 518 -7.91 -24.93 -5.52
N LEU A 519 -8.14 -23.63 -5.72
CA LEU A 519 -9.36 -23.11 -6.35
C LEU A 519 -9.61 -23.73 -7.74
N VAL A 520 -8.58 -23.75 -8.59
CA VAL A 520 -8.70 -24.29 -9.96
C VAL A 520 -9.04 -25.78 -9.95
N GLY A 521 -8.38 -26.57 -9.09
CA GLY A 521 -8.66 -27.99 -8.92
C GLY A 521 -10.10 -28.25 -8.48
N ARG A 522 -10.59 -27.49 -7.49
CA ARG A 522 -11.98 -27.57 -7.01
C ARG A 522 -12.99 -27.17 -8.08
N LEU A 523 -12.75 -26.08 -8.81
CA LEU A 523 -13.61 -25.66 -9.93
C LEU A 523 -13.67 -26.72 -11.03
N LYS A 524 -12.54 -27.31 -11.40
CA LYS A 524 -12.48 -28.40 -12.38
C LYS A 524 -13.19 -29.67 -11.92
N MET A 525 -13.08 -30.04 -10.63
CA MET A 525 -13.85 -31.15 -10.06
C MET A 525 -15.37 -30.91 -10.11
N MET A 526 -15.80 -29.65 -10.06
CA MET A 526 -17.20 -29.26 -10.25
C MET A 526 -17.63 -29.18 -11.73
N GLY A 527 -16.73 -29.53 -12.67
CA GLY A 527 -16.97 -29.50 -14.11
C GLY A 527 -16.91 -28.11 -14.73
N MET A 528 -16.43 -27.10 -14.00
CA MET A 528 -16.31 -25.72 -14.48
C MET A 528 -15.06 -25.51 -15.31
N ARG A 529 -15.18 -24.68 -16.35
CA ARG A 529 -14.04 -24.17 -17.11
C ARG A 529 -13.44 -22.98 -16.39
N VAL A 530 -12.11 -22.91 -16.37
CA VAL A 530 -11.37 -21.88 -15.65
C VAL A 530 -10.44 -21.16 -16.61
N ALA A 531 -10.60 -19.84 -16.71
CA ALA A 531 -9.69 -18.98 -17.43
C ALA A 531 -8.92 -18.07 -16.44
N ALA A 532 -7.71 -17.67 -16.80
CA ALA A 532 -6.94 -16.68 -16.04
C ALA A 532 -6.66 -15.41 -16.87
N TYR A 533 -6.26 -14.33 -16.22
CA TYR A 533 -5.72 -13.14 -16.89
C TYR A 533 -4.40 -12.74 -16.22
N GLY A 534 -3.39 -12.27 -16.94
CA GLY A 534 -2.07 -11.95 -16.36
C GLY A 534 -1.45 -10.68 -16.93
N TRP A 535 -1.07 -9.72 -16.09
CA TRP A 535 -0.74 -8.33 -16.47
C TRP A 535 0.53 -8.13 -17.34
N GLN A 536 1.39 -9.13 -17.50
CA GLN A 536 2.63 -8.99 -18.26
C GLN A 536 2.91 -10.22 -19.14
N PRO A 537 3.38 -10.03 -20.39
CA PRO A 537 3.73 -11.12 -21.30
C PRO A 537 4.97 -11.92 -20.86
N ALA A 538 5.76 -11.41 -19.90
CA ALA A 538 6.86 -12.15 -19.28
C ALA A 538 6.86 -11.88 -17.77
N GLY A 539 7.15 -12.91 -16.96
CA GLY A 539 7.26 -12.78 -15.51
C GLY A 539 6.85 -14.05 -14.75
N PRO A 540 7.08 -14.10 -13.43
CA PRO A 540 6.72 -15.24 -12.58
C PRO A 540 5.21 -15.53 -12.60
N MET A 541 4.37 -14.50 -12.77
CA MET A 541 2.92 -14.67 -12.89
C MET A 541 2.50 -15.42 -14.16
N ARG A 542 3.25 -15.27 -15.27
CA ARG A 542 3.00 -16.04 -16.49
C ARG A 542 3.32 -17.52 -16.26
N GLN A 543 4.47 -17.82 -15.66
CA GLN A 543 4.84 -19.19 -15.30
C GLN A 543 3.81 -19.82 -14.37
N LEU A 544 3.29 -19.04 -13.41
CA LEU A 544 2.22 -19.50 -12.53
C LEU A 544 0.98 -19.89 -13.34
N VAL A 545 0.44 -19.00 -14.18
CA VAL A 545 -0.73 -19.26 -15.03
C VAL A 545 -0.54 -20.50 -15.91
N GLU A 546 0.62 -20.62 -16.57
CA GLU A 546 0.96 -21.75 -17.44
C GLU A 546 1.04 -23.07 -16.65
N SER A 547 1.49 -23.02 -15.38
CA SER A 547 1.58 -24.20 -14.51
C SER A 547 0.26 -24.60 -13.83
N SER A 548 -0.70 -23.67 -13.71
CA SER A 548 -1.94 -23.87 -12.92
C SER A 548 -3.04 -24.66 -13.64
N ASN A 549 -2.74 -25.27 -14.80
CA ASN A 549 -3.68 -26.10 -15.56
C ASN A 549 -5.03 -25.40 -15.83
N VAL A 550 -5.00 -24.12 -16.22
CA VAL A 550 -6.22 -23.39 -16.65
C VAL A 550 -6.57 -23.74 -18.09
N ASP A 551 -7.84 -23.63 -18.47
CA ASP A 551 -8.32 -24.01 -19.81
C ASP A 551 -7.99 -22.96 -20.89
N GLY A 552 -7.61 -21.76 -20.45
CA GLY A 552 -7.15 -20.66 -21.28
C GLY A 552 -6.72 -19.48 -20.42
N PHE A 553 -5.96 -18.56 -21.00
CA PHE A 553 -5.55 -17.35 -20.31
C PHE A 553 -5.55 -16.15 -21.25
N LEU A 554 -5.68 -14.97 -20.66
CA LEU A 554 -5.61 -13.69 -21.32
C LEU A 554 -4.30 -13.01 -20.95
N GLU A 555 -3.48 -12.68 -21.94
CA GLU A 555 -2.39 -11.73 -21.74
C GLU A 555 -3.02 -10.37 -21.42
N GLY A 556 -2.68 -9.87 -20.25
CA GLY A 556 -3.51 -8.96 -19.48
C GLY A 556 -3.50 -7.53 -20.01
N PRO A 557 -4.25 -6.65 -19.33
CA PRO A 557 -4.28 -5.25 -19.68
C PRO A 557 -2.93 -4.61 -19.32
N THR A 558 -2.09 -4.25 -20.29
CA THR A 558 -0.94 -3.38 -19.97
C THR A 558 -1.49 -2.01 -19.62
N ALA A 559 -1.76 -1.71 -18.35
CA ALA A 559 -2.15 -0.37 -17.93
C ALA A 559 -1.19 0.66 -18.55
N PRO A 560 -1.66 1.67 -19.29
CA PRO A 560 -3.06 2.14 -19.42
C PRO A 560 -3.93 1.55 -20.55
N HIS A 561 -3.44 0.61 -21.37
CA HIS A 561 -3.96 0.25 -22.69
C HIS A 561 -5.14 -0.74 -22.74
N GLY A 562 -5.69 -1.19 -21.60
CA GLY A 562 -6.81 -2.13 -21.59
C GLY A 562 -6.46 -3.53 -22.12
N VAL A 563 -7.45 -4.41 -22.22
CA VAL A 563 -7.26 -5.78 -22.75
C VAL A 563 -7.33 -5.74 -24.28
N ASN A 564 -6.46 -6.51 -24.96
CA ASN A 564 -6.58 -6.68 -26.40
C ASN A 564 -7.93 -7.36 -26.75
N ARG A 565 -8.84 -6.59 -27.36
CA ARG A 565 -10.21 -7.02 -27.65
C ARG A 565 -10.30 -8.26 -28.52
N SER A 566 -9.36 -8.47 -29.45
CA SER A 566 -9.36 -9.66 -30.31
C SER A 566 -9.00 -10.92 -29.51
N GLN A 567 -7.95 -10.85 -28.69
CA GLN A 567 -7.55 -11.95 -27.80
C GLN A 567 -8.64 -12.26 -26.76
N PHE A 568 -9.29 -11.22 -26.22
CA PHE A 568 -10.40 -11.41 -25.28
C PHE A 568 -11.60 -12.09 -25.93
N SER A 569 -12.01 -11.64 -27.12
CA SER A 569 -13.08 -12.28 -27.89
C SER A 569 -12.75 -13.72 -28.24
N ALA A 570 -11.50 -14.02 -28.62
CA ALA A 570 -11.04 -15.37 -28.91
C ALA A 570 -11.07 -16.28 -27.67
N LEU A 571 -10.64 -15.78 -26.52
CA LEU A 571 -10.70 -16.52 -25.26
C LEU A 571 -12.14 -16.87 -24.88
N VAL A 572 -13.05 -15.91 -24.95
CA VAL A 572 -14.48 -16.13 -24.63
C VAL A 572 -15.10 -17.13 -25.59
N PHE A 573 -14.82 -17.01 -26.89
CA PHE A 573 -15.28 -17.95 -27.91
C PHE A 573 -14.80 -19.37 -27.63
N ARG A 574 -13.50 -19.54 -27.30
CA ARG A 574 -12.91 -20.82 -26.94
C ARG A 574 -13.58 -21.43 -25.71
N MET A 575 -13.86 -20.64 -24.68
CA MET A 575 -14.57 -21.12 -23.48
C MET A 575 -15.98 -21.62 -23.81
N GLN A 576 -16.72 -20.92 -24.67
CA GLN A 576 -18.04 -21.35 -25.13
C GLN A 576 -17.97 -22.62 -25.98
N GLN A 577 -16.95 -22.78 -26.82
CA GLN A 577 -16.74 -24.02 -27.57
C GLN A 577 -16.42 -25.21 -26.66
N LEU A 578 -15.53 -25.05 -25.69
CA LEU A 578 -15.22 -26.10 -24.71
C LEU A 578 -16.48 -26.53 -23.94
N LYS A 579 -17.34 -25.57 -23.57
CA LYS A 579 -18.65 -25.87 -22.96
C LYS A 579 -19.54 -26.70 -23.89
N LYS A 580 -19.65 -26.32 -25.16
CA LYS A 580 -20.45 -27.07 -26.16
C LYS A 580 -19.92 -28.49 -26.35
N MET A 581 -18.61 -28.66 -26.48
CA MET A 581 -17.99 -29.99 -26.59
C MET A 581 -18.27 -30.86 -25.36
N ALA A 582 -18.18 -30.30 -24.15
CA ALA A 582 -18.49 -31.02 -22.92
C ALA A 582 -19.98 -31.46 -22.86
N SER A 583 -20.90 -30.61 -23.34
CA SER A 583 -22.33 -30.95 -23.41
C SER A 583 -22.62 -32.07 -24.41
N MET A 584 -21.97 -32.07 -25.57
CA MET A 584 -22.11 -33.15 -26.57
C MET A 584 -21.50 -34.47 -26.09
N ALA A 585 -20.35 -34.41 -25.40
CA ALA A 585 -19.73 -35.60 -24.82
C ALA A 585 -20.66 -36.28 -23.79
N ALA A 586 -21.42 -35.50 -23.02
CA ALA A 586 -22.41 -36.04 -22.08
C ALA A 586 -23.59 -36.75 -22.77
N LEU A 587 -23.98 -36.31 -23.97
CA LEU A 587 -25.05 -36.92 -24.78
C LEU A 587 -24.60 -38.19 -25.53
N GLY A 588 -23.29 -38.34 -25.78
CA GLY A 588 -22.72 -39.45 -26.57
C GLY A 588 -22.51 -40.75 -25.81
N THR A 589 -22.71 -40.77 -24.49
CA THR A 589 -22.67 -42.00 -23.69
C THR A 589 -24.00 -42.76 -23.84
N PRO A 590 -24.03 -43.92 -24.54
CA PRO A 590 -25.26 -44.70 -24.66
C PRO A 590 -25.72 -45.11 -23.26
N PRO A 591 -27.04 -45.07 -22.96
CA PRO A 591 -27.56 -45.51 -21.67
C PRO A 591 -27.16 -46.97 -21.47
N SER A 592 -26.25 -47.24 -20.55
CA SER A 592 -25.89 -48.61 -20.18
C SER A 592 -27.14 -49.28 -19.61
N MET A 593 -27.62 -50.32 -20.27
CA MET A 593 -28.69 -51.18 -19.77
C MET A 593 -28.30 -51.72 -18.39
N LEU A 594 -28.95 -51.20 -17.34
CA LEU A 594 -28.98 -51.83 -16.02
C LEU A 594 -29.93 -53.04 -16.08
N PRO A 595 -29.57 -54.19 -15.47
CA PRO A 595 -30.44 -55.36 -15.41
C PRO A 595 -31.60 -55.16 -14.39
N PRO A 596 -32.72 -55.88 -14.55
CA PRO A 596 -33.97 -55.61 -13.83
C PRO A 596 -34.04 -56.30 -12.45
N THR A 597 -34.56 -55.54 -11.48
CA THR A 597 -35.44 -55.89 -10.35
C THR A 597 -35.19 -57.16 -9.50
N THR A 598 -35.15 -56.97 -8.17
CA THR A 598 -35.91 -57.84 -7.26
C THR A 598 -36.65 -56.99 -6.22
N SER A 599 -37.96 -57.10 -6.26
CA SER A 599 -38.95 -56.45 -5.39
C SER A 599 -39.19 -57.24 -4.10
N GLN A 600 -39.31 -56.55 -2.96
CA GLN A 600 -40.17 -57.00 -1.86
C GLN A 600 -41.10 -55.85 -1.44
N HIS A 601 -42.36 -56.21 -1.24
CA HIS A 601 -43.54 -55.38 -1.09
C HIS A 601 -44.00 -55.30 0.38
N SER A 602 -44.42 -54.09 0.77
CA SER A 602 -45.57 -53.75 1.65
C SER A 602 -45.51 -54.14 3.15
N THR A 603 -45.82 -53.25 4.10
CA THR A 603 -47.12 -52.57 4.28
C THR A 603 -47.01 -51.35 5.21
N ALA A 604 -47.91 -50.39 5.00
CA ALA A 604 -48.06 -49.10 5.67
C ALA A 604 -48.74 -49.18 7.05
N VAL A 605 -48.70 -48.07 7.83
CA VAL A 605 -49.89 -47.30 8.30
C VAL A 605 -49.56 -46.24 9.38
N LEU A 606 -50.10 -45.03 9.13
CA LEU A 606 -50.58 -43.93 10.01
C LEU A 606 -49.68 -42.95 10.78
N ALA A 607 -50.23 -41.74 10.84
CA ALA A 607 -49.73 -40.45 11.28
C ALA A 607 -50.18 -40.07 12.71
N SER A 608 -49.45 -39.14 13.36
CA SER A 608 -49.92 -38.10 14.32
C SER A 608 -48.69 -37.29 14.77
N SER A 609 -48.55 -35.99 14.48
CA SER A 609 -48.95 -34.79 15.25
C SER A 609 -48.35 -34.64 16.67
N VAL A 610 -47.48 -33.61 16.85
CA VAL A 610 -47.35 -32.53 17.90
C VAL A 610 -47.43 -33.00 19.39
N PRO A 611 -46.68 -32.47 20.41
CA PRO A 611 -46.45 -31.04 20.62
C PRO A 611 -45.21 -30.53 21.41
N THR A 612 -45.09 -29.20 21.33
CA THR A 612 -44.48 -28.20 22.23
C THR A 612 -44.86 -28.36 23.71
N SER A 613 -43.96 -28.00 24.63
CA SER A 613 -44.35 -27.50 25.97
C SER A 613 -43.35 -26.50 26.57
N LEU A 614 -43.93 -25.40 27.05
CA LEU A 614 -43.45 -24.46 28.08
C LEU A 614 -43.98 -24.94 29.44
N GLN A 615 -43.20 -24.87 30.55
CA GLN A 615 -43.59 -24.24 31.84
C GLN A 615 -42.64 -24.54 33.03
N SER A 616 -42.17 -23.44 33.64
CA SER A 616 -42.07 -23.06 35.07
C SER A 616 -41.97 -24.06 36.25
N ASP A 617 -41.05 -23.69 37.16
CA ASP A 617 -41.06 -23.70 38.64
C ASP A 617 -41.10 -25.01 39.46
N SER A 618 -40.06 -25.22 40.28
CA SER A 618 -40.13 -25.18 41.78
C SER A 618 -38.88 -25.74 42.49
N ILE A 619 -38.52 -25.06 43.59
CA ILE A 619 -37.53 -25.37 44.65
C ILE A 619 -38.13 -26.42 45.64
N PRO A 620 -37.36 -27.35 46.27
CA PRO A 620 -36.88 -27.17 47.67
C PRO A 620 -35.56 -27.82 48.10
N ALA A 621 -34.77 -27.02 48.83
CA ALA A 621 -34.23 -27.22 50.20
C ALA A 621 -33.12 -28.23 50.59
N ALA A 622 -32.21 -27.68 51.43
CA ALA A 622 -31.45 -28.23 52.58
C ALA A 622 -30.14 -29.03 52.33
N PHE A 623 -28.94 -28.49 52.61
CA PHE A 623 -28.13 -28.39 53.88
C PHE A 623 -27.52 -29.75 54.36
N PRO A 624 -26.41 -29.81 55.16
CA PRO A 624 -25.61 -28.74 55.82
C PRO A 624 -24.07 -28.86 55.73
N GLY A 625 -23.31 -27.77 55.96
CA GLY A 625 -22.55 -27.49 57.21
C GLY A 625 -21.04 -27.76 56.99
N GLN A 626 -20.02 -27.10 57.53
CA GLN A 626 -19.71 -26.14 58.61
C GLN A 626 -18.37 -25.47 58.19
N GLY A 627 -17.86 -24.34 58.68
CA GLY A 627 -18.23 -23.44 59.77
C GLY A 627 -17.01 -22.60 60.22
N LEU A 628 -17.33 -21.41 60.77
CA LEU A 628 -16.60 -20.60 61.77
C LEU A 628 -15.23 -19.96 61.41
N GLY A 629 -14.92 -18.71 61.79
CA GLY A 629 -15.55 -17.82 62.76
C GLY A 629 -15.06 -16.37 62.69
N THR A 630 -15.80 -15.52 63.40
CA THR A 630 -15.87 -14.04 63.48
C THR A 630 -15.00 -13.47 64.64
N PRO A 631 -15.28 -12.31 65.29
CA PRO A 631 -15.43 -10.89 64.88
C PRO A 631 -14.63 -9.91 65.79
N THR A 632 -14.69 -8.57 65.53
CA THR A 632 -14.86 -7.46 66.54
C THR A 632 -14.93 -6.09 65.82
N THR A 633 -16.06 -5.34 65.83
CA THR A 633 -16.46 -4.17 66.70
C THR A 633 -15.52 -2.94 66.64
N ALA A 634 -15.90 -1.65 66.59
CA ALA A 634 -17.15 -0.88 66.62
C ALA A 634 -16.85 0.64 66.34
N ASN A 635 -17.79 1.37 65.67
CA ASN A 635 -18.35 2.75 65.85
C ASN A 635 -17.63 3.92 66.61
N PRO A 636 -18.13 5.20 66.61
CA PRO A 636 -18.87 6.04 65.63
C PRO A 636 -18.47 7.56 65.65
N LEU A 637 -19.32 8.44 65.06
CA LEU A 637 -19.54 9.92 65.27
C LEU A 637 -18.99 10.92 64.22
N PHE A 638 -19.90 11.54 63.45
CA PHE A 638 -20.44 12.89 63.72
C PHE A 638 -21.60 13.21 62.75
N SER A 639 -22.74 13.66 63.29
CA SER A 639 -23.83 14.32 62.56
C SER A 639 -23.94 15.77 63.06
N VAL A 640 -24.23 16.71 62.16
CA VAL A 640 -24.79 18.03 62.50
C VAL A 640 -25.86 18.38 61.46
N MET A 641 -26.96 18.90 61.99
CA MET A 641 -28.21 19.31 61.35
C MET A 641 -28.05 20.48 60.37
N ASN A 642 -28.89 20.53 59.33
CA ASN A 642 -29.75 21.70 59.13
C ASN A 642 -30.95 21.40 58.20
N SER A 643 -32.12 21.86 58.65
CA SER A 643 -33.44 21.73 58.05
C SER A 643 -33.89 23.06 57.43
N SER A 644 -34.58 23.04 56.27
CA SER A 644 -35.72 23.89 55.80
C SER A 644 -35.86 23.81 54.25
N PRO A 645 -36.95 24.30 53.62
CA PRO A 645 -38.20 23.61 53.26
C PRO A 645 -38.35 23.34 51.72
N PRO A 646 -39.41 22.64 51.24
CA PRO A 646 -39.48 22.16 49.87
C PRO A 646 -40.06 23.19 48.88
N SER A 647 -39.53 23.22 47.67
CA SER A 647 -40.05 23.94 46.50
C SER A 647 -39.68 23.17 45.21
N PRO A 648 -40.41 23.38 44.10
CA PRO A 648 -41.06 22.29 43.37
C PRO A 648 -40.17 21.60 42.31
N LEU A 649 -40.56 20.35 42.05
CA LEU A 649 -40.25 19.49 40.90
C LEU A 649 -39.56 20.20 39.70
N SER A 650 -38.24 20.03 39.62
CA SER A 650 -37.48 20.14 38.37
C SER A 650 -37.21 18.72 37.88
N SER A 651 -37.79 18.37 36.73
CA SER A 651 -37.58 17.11 36.03
C SER A 651 -36.10 16.88 35.73
N ARG A 652 -35.53 15.83 36.32
CA ARG A 652 -34.20 15.31 36.01
C ARG A 652 -34.21 14.75 34.57
N PRO A 653 -33.24 15.06 33.71
CA PRO A 653 -33.13 14.40 32.42
C PRO A 653 -32.79 12.91 32.66
N THR A 654 -33.72 12.05 32.26
CA THR A 654 -33.53 10.60 32.23
C THR A 654 -32.44 10.30 31.20
N VAL A 655 -31.35 9.65 31.65
CA VAL A 655 -30.36 9.06 30.74
C VAL A 655 -31.10 8.06 29.84
N PRO A 656 -31.01 8.16 28.51
CA PRO A 656 -31.67 7.20 27.64
C PRO A 656 -31.07 5.81 27.87
N ALA A 657 -31.94 4.82 28.06
CA ALA A 657 -31.54 3.43 28.16
C ALA A 657 -30.75 3.02 26.90
N PRO A 658 -29.78 2.09 27.02
CA PRO A 658 -29.05 1.59 25.86
C PRO A 658 -30.04 1.05 24.82
N MET A 659 -29.94 1.54 23.58
CA MET A 659 -30.74 1.05 22.46
C MET A 659 -30.49 -0.45 22.31
N GLY A 660 -31.54 -1.25 22.45
CA GLY A 660 -31.50 -2.67 22.10
C GLY A 660 -31.31 -2.85 20.59
N ALA A 661 -30.89 -4.06 20.19
CA ALA A 661 -30.55 -4.41 18.81
C ALA A 661 -31.63 -4.08 17.76
N GLU A 662 -32.90 -3.95 18.16
CA GLU A 662 -33.99 -3.50 17.27
C GLU A 662 -33.90 -2.00 16.92
N GLY A 663 -33.38 -1.16 17.82
CA GLY A 663 -33.19 0.28 17.57
C GLY A 663 -32.09 0.56 16.56
N GLU A 664 -31.02 -0.24 16.56
CA GLU A 664 -29.95 -0.14 15.56
C GLU A 664 -30.44 -0.51 14.16
N ALA A 665 -31.31 -1.53 14.04
CA ALA A 665 -31.85 -1.94 12.75
C ALA A 665 -32.74 -0.84 12.13
N VAL A 666 -33.57 -0.17 12.94
CA VAL A 666 -34.43 0.93 12.48
C VAL A 666 -33.59 2.15 12.08
N LEU A 667 -32.54 2.49 12.84
CA LEU A 667 -31.64 3.58 12.51
C LEU A 667 -30.87 3.32 11.20
N MET A 668 -30.41 2.08 11.01
CA MET A 668 -29.71 1.66 9.79
C MET A 668 -30.63 1.69 8.57
N GLN A 669 -31.90 1.33 8.74
CA GLN A 669 -32.91 1.36 7.68
C GLN A 669 -33.28 2.80 7.29
N GLN A 670 -33.34 3.71 8.27
CA GLN A 670 -33.57 5.14 8.05
C GLN A 670 -32.39 5.82 7.36
N LEU A 671 -31.15 5.48 7.74
CA LEU A 671 -29.93 5.97 7.09
C LEU A 671 -29.85 5.51 5.62
N MET A 672 -30.20 4.25 5.34
CA MET A 672 -30.24 3.71 3.97
C MET A 672 -31.32 4.39 3.12
N ALA A 673 -32.43 4.82 3.71
CA ALA A 673 -33.45 5.58 3.00
C ALA A 673 -32.96 7.00 2.63
N GLU A 674 -32.31 7.71 3.56
CA GLU A 674 -31.71 9.03 3.29
C GLU A 674 -30.60 8.98 2.23
N ILE A 675 -29.73 7.95 2.28
CA ILE A 675 -28.67 7.76 1.27
C ILE A 675 -29.27 7.57 -0.13
N ASN A 676 -30.35 6.78 -0.24
CA ASN A 676 -31.02 6.57 -1.53
C ASN A 676 -31.73 7.82 -2.04
N GLN A 677 -32.29 8.64 -1.13
CA GLN A 677 -32.87 9.93 -1.50
C GLN A 677 -31.81 10.90 -2.02
N LEU A 678 -30.69 11.06 -1.30
CA LEU A 678 -29.57 11.92 -1.74
C LEU A 678 -28.98 11.44 -3.07
N ARG A 679 -28.94 10.13 -3.30
CA ARG A 679 -28.49 9.55 -4.58
C ARG A 679 -29.44 9.88 -5.73
N ALA A 680 -30.74 9.91 -5.48
CA ALA A 680 -31.74 10.29 -6.48
C ALA A 680 -31.68 11.80 -6.79
N GLU A 681 -31.46 12.64 -5.78
CA GLU A 681 -31.27 14.09 -5.94
C GLU A 681 -29.99 14.42 -6.72
N LEU A 682 -28.91 13.66 -6.56
CA LEU A 682 -27.67 13.82 -7.33
C LEU A 682 -27.74 13.33 -8.78
N GLN A 683 -28.78 12.58 -9.14
CA GLN A 683 -29.00 12.10 -10.51
C GLN A 683 -29.94 12.99 -11.33
N GLN A 684 -30.58 13.97 -10.69
CA GLN A 684 -31.33 15.05 -11.33
C GLN A 684 -30.41 16.24 -11.56
#